data_AF-D6MY23-F1
#
_entry.id   AF-D6MY23-F1
#
_cell.length_a   1.000
_cell.length_b   1.000
_cell.length_c   1.000
_cell.angle_alpha   90.00
_cell.angle_beta   90.00
_cell.angle_gamma   90.00
#
_symmetry.space_group_name_H-M   'P 1'
#
loop_
_entity.id
_entity.type
_entity.pdbx_description
1 polymer ?
#
loop_
_entity_poly.entity_id
_entity_poly.type
_entity_poly.pdbx_seq_one_letter_code
_entity_poly.pdbx_strand_id
1 'polypeptide(L)'
;MRPSDIIIDVYKAIQDHPGAGKLAIELRFYPRPTSEWIIVADIEDKAEELHKVLFKNNVLGKKEAYISMALHDFEEVGKKLEKLRELEEERAQKEGRKPREVTLRNVQGEATGKVHKTVSKYTLTLVVDIDVEEIHKSKVVESEEKAFELAKRAWDELKPKLEGIGVKPRYVFFTGGGVQLWFVAPGLEPIEVIDRASRVIPPVLNAMLPEGYSVDNIFDRARIVRVPLTINYKYKTPDERPLEIRGRLIEFNDVRTPLGEVLDKLEAYAKEHGISLVTPSQARFIGTVGRYEVDKGDFRVLAERLVQELAPWFRRVKEKGGSRHHLVNAIAAYIARNTNLTFEDLAKIWEIVHAELVRLGLEDPNDWSNRYHTIKDVYEKLQAGTFLGTRAYMLKYLNMMSEEEIVEILRAVKRALFPYLKPVNAGFVSKFVDEPYGRDEAPKKWEDVDEDRRKAVGVFFIRALAFETAEYIYVEDLPKPKTFSIKSHSEDGKEKLRFNEALWQSFLSWLGVQEGEPFDRVDFENLLIEKFGITEHELRSIYFSKVLYLLTPEGMRMPKCIVEFLKELADEGNLSDEKVAHLAHWIKYFAKPLRHSTTSIMLRAQGKPVDMRMAVWAKIVEFFAEDDDVAKRLVSVFKKAYEEAEPPFPCFGVKECPFFPGHKGCPFIAPKRNEILAVSLVDVQIHGTDGIVVVVGGGEGTKEFVLRGRVEWVKVSKKGVRYPIAEWFLDVFAKEFLALPEPPAWDPGDVTEILKSRARVVKSQLDEFDEYYEHFIDWLRSENSRGILPYENADSSHLFIKGKMIGIPPRLAEDFYKIDLGISGKKFKEMLIRKLGKHFLGKKPVWIRLTSGEKNGVNCYFVSLEWFRDVVGEPNIKEVEAGEELGEFGFSYEEGEA
;
A
#
# COMPACT_ATOMS: atom_id res chain seq x y z
N MET A 1 45.49 -16.06 -26.66
CA MET A 1 44.69 -14.83 -26.82
C MET A 1 44.85 -13.98 -25.58
N ARG A 2 45.09 -12.69 -25.74
CA ARG A 2 45.28 -11.73 -24.64
C ARG A 2 44.07 -10.77 -24.60
N PRO A 3 43.80 -10.10 -23.47
CA PRO A 3 42.65 -9.19 -23.34
C PRO A 3 42.59 -8.09 -24.42
N SER A 4 43.73 -7.50 -24.78
CA SER A 4 43.80 -6.47 -25.83
C SER A 4 43.48 -7.01 -27.22
N ASP A 5 43.84 -8.27 -27.53
CA ASP A 5 43.56 -8.88 -28.83
C ASP A 5 42.04 -8.92 -29.07
N ILE A 6 41.25 -9.12 -27.99
CA ILE A 6 39.78 -9.11 -28.03
C ILE A 6 39.23 -7.67 -28.17
N ILE A 7 39.79 -6.71 -27.44
CA ILE A 7 39.36 -5.30 -27.54
C ILE A 7 39.65 -4.74 -28.93
N ILE A 8 40.84 -5.01 -29.47
CA ILE A 8 41.23 -4.62 -30.82
C ILE A 8 40.31 -5.26 -31.84
N ASP A 9 40.07 -6.57 -31.74
CA ASP A 9 39.13 -7.25 -32.63
C ASP A 9 37.78 -6.52 -32.61
N VAL A 10 37.17 -6.32 -31.44
CA VAL A 10 35.85 -5.69 -31.32
C VAL A 10 35.77 -4.33 -32.00
N TYR A 11 36.72 -3.42 -31.72
CA TYR A 11 36.64 -2.01 -32.13
C TYR A 11 37.35 -1.66 -33.43
N LYS A 12 38.24 -2.51 -33.96
CA LYS A 12 38.91 -2.29 -35.25
C LYS A 12 37.91 -2.09 -36.39
N ALA A 13 36.75 -2.72 -36.32
CA ALA A 13 35.70 -2.63 -37.35
C ALA A 13 35.20 -1.20 -37.63
N ILE A 14 35.45 -0.24 -36.74
CA ILE A 14 35.02 1.17 -36.88
C ILE A 14 36.18 2.16 -36.88
N GLN A 15 37.43 1.68 -36.91
CA GLN A 15 38.61 2.55 -36.86
C GLN A 15 38.65 3.55 -38.03
N ASP A 16 38.22 3.11 -39.21
CA ASP A 16 38.18 3.94 -40.43
C ASP A 16 36.91 4.82 -40.53
N HIS A 17 36.02 4.77 -39.53
CA HIS A 17 34.80 5.58 -39.55
C HIS A 17 35.16 7.07 -39.43
N PRO A 18 34.51 8.00 -40.16
CA PRO A 18 34.83 9.44 -40.10
C PRO A 18 34.73 10.06 -38.70
N GLY A 19 33.92 9.45 -37.83
CA GLY A 19 33.77 9.84 -36.42
C GLY A 19 34.75 9.16 -35.45
N ALA A 20 35.59 8.22 -35.88
CA ALA A 20 36.45 7.41 -34.99
C ALA A 20 37.43 8.25 -34.17
N GLY A 21 37.96 9.35 -34.74
CA GLY A 21 38.83 10.28 -34.01
C GLY A 21 38.13 11.06 -32.89
N LYS A 22 36.79 11.03 -32.85
CA LYS A 22 35.96 11.62 -31.78
C LYS A 22 35.47 10.59 -30.79
N LEU A 23 35.75 9.30 -31.01
CA LEU A 23 35.29 8.23 -30.14
C LEU A 23 36.46 7.70 -29.32
N ALA A 24 36.20 7.43 -28.04
CA ALA A 24 37.18 6.84 -27.15
C ALA A 24 36.60 5.71 -26.30
N ILE A 25 37.45 4.77 -25.92
CA ILE A 25 37.17 3.66 -25.00
C ILE A 25 37.74 4.03 -23.62
N GLU A 26 36.96 3.89 -22.56
CA GLU A 26 37.38 4.19 -21.18
C GLU A 26 37.79 2.91 -20.42
N LEU A 27 39.07 2.73 -20.13
CA LEU A 27 39.54 1.67 -19.23
C LEU A 27 39.56 2.20 -17.79
N ARG A 28 38.56 1.82 -17.00
CA ARG A 28 38.46 2.23 -15.59
C ARG A 28 39.13 1.21 -14.66
N PHE A 29 39.69 1.68 -13.56
CA PHE A 29 40.36 0.83 -12.57
C PHE A 29 39.78 1.11 -11.17
N TYR A 30 39.37 0.08 -10.41
CA TYR A 30 38.79 0.23 -9.07
C TYR A 30 39.69 -0.38 -7.98
N PRO A 31 39.56 -0.04 -6.69
CA PRO A 31 38.58 0.86 -6.06
C PRO A 31 39.00 2.34 -6.01
N ARG A 32 40.21 2.70 -6.49
CA ARG A 32 40.60 4.10 -6.70
C ARG A 32 40.34 4.43 -8.16
N PRO A 33 39.26 5.16 -8.48
CA PRO A 33 38.77 5.24 -9.85
C PRO A 33 39.70 6.15 -10.68
N THR A 34 40.64 5.53 -11.36
CA THR A 34 41.45 6.16 -12.41
C THR A 34 41.01 5.61 -13.75
N SER A 35 41.00 6.46 -14.77
CA SER A 35 40.62 6.06 -16.13
C SER A 35 41.79 6.18 -17.08
N GLU A 36 41.92 5.26 -18.03
CA GLU A 36 42.82 5.36 -19.16
C GLU A 36 41.97 5.39 -20.43
N TRP A 37 42.20 6.36 -21.30
CA TRP A 37 41.36 6.64 -22.46
C TRP A 37 42.08 6.26 -23.74
N ILE A 38 41.40 5.58 -24.64
CA ILE A 38 41.98 5.14 -25.92
C ILE A 38 41.09 5.64 -27.06
N ILE A 39 41.64 6.49 -27.92
CA ILE A 39 40.95 6.99 -29.11
C ILE A 39 40.82 5.84 -30.10
N VAL A 40 39.62 5.66 -30.66
CA VAL A 40 39.30 4.52 -31.54
C VAL A 40 40.12 4.55 -32.83
N ALA A 41 40.42 5.74 -33.37
CA ALA A 41 41.26 5.90 -34.56
C ALA A 41 42.68 5.30 -34.37
N ASP A 42 43.19 5.26 -33.14
CA ASP A 42 44.55 4.81 -32.81
C ASP A 42 44.56 3.40 -32.21
N ILE A 43 43.47 2.63 -32.31
CA ILE A 43 43.29 1.39 -31.52
C ILE A 43 44.35 0.32 -31.83
N GLU A 44 44.83 0.24 -33.07
CA GLU A 44 45.92 -0.67 -33.48
C GLU A 44 47.29 -0.16 -33.04
N ASP A 45 47.58 1.13 -33.24
CA ASP A 45 48.86 1.73 -32.84
C ASP A 45 49.05 1.70 -31.32
N LYS A 46 47.94 1.76 -30.58
CA LYS A 46 47.90 1.66 -29.11
C LYS A 46 47.86 0.24 -28.58
N ALA A 47 47.91 -0.80 -29.43
CA ALA A 47 47.87 -2.20 -29.01
C ALA A 47 48.98 -2.57 -28.00
N GLU A 48 50.19 -2.03 -28.17
CA GLU A 48 51.29 -2.27 -27.24
C GLU A 48 51.12 -1.51 -25.91
N GLU A 49 50.56 -0.31 -25.96
CA GLU A 49 50.26 0.51 -24.78
C GLU A 49 49.09 -0.08 -23.98
N LEU A 50 48.09 -0.64 -24.65
CA LEU A 50 46.98 -1.39 -24.06
C LEU A 50 47.46 -2.50 -23.15
N HIS A 51 48.43 -3.29 -23.61
CA HIS A 51 49.08 -4.28 -22.76
C HIS A 51 49.79 -3.67 -21.59
N LYS A 52 50.63 -2.65 -21.82
CA LYS A 52 51.36 -1.99 -20.75
C LYS A 52 50.41 -1.41 -19.71
N VAL A 53 49.28 -0.82 -20.11
CA VAL A 53 48.24 -0.26 -19.22
C VAL A 53 47.52 -1.34 -18.44
N LEU A 54 47.04 -2.40 -19.10
CA LEU A 54 46.36 -3.51 -18.44
C LEU A 54 47.28 -4.26 -17.49
N PHE A 55 48.53 -4.52 -17.89
CA PHE A 55 49.53 -5.19 -17.04
C PHE A 55 50.02 -4.29 -15.90
N LYS A 56 50.34 -3.02 -16.15
CA LYS A 56 50.79 -2.07 -15.12
C LYS A 56 49.76 -1.90 -14.01
N ASN A 57 48.47 -1.80 -14.38
CA ASN A 57 47.39 -1.64 -13.41
C ASN A 57 46.94 -2.96 -12.78
N ASN A 58 47.12 -4.13 -13.44
CA ASN A 58 46.89 -5.45 -12.82
C ASN A 58 48.01 -5.88 -11.84
N VAL A 59 49.28 -5.66 -12.17
CA VAL A 59 50.44 -6.26 -11.45
C VAL A 59 50.82 -5.47 -10.19
N LEU A 60 50.59 -4.16 -10.15
CA LEU A 60 51.05 -3.32 -9.03
C LEU A 60 50.05 -3.19 -7.86
N GLY A 61 48.86 -3.82 -7.93
CA GLY A 61 47.78 -3.43 -7.02
C GLY A 61 46.84 -4.48 -6.43
N LYS A 62 46.78 -5.74 -6.92
CA LYS A 62 45.72 -6.71 -6.53
C LYS A 62 44.31 -6.09 -6.58
N LYS A 63 43.98 -5.43 -7.69
CA LYS A 63 42.79 -4.57 -7.81
C LYS A 63 42.03 -4.91 -9.07
N GLU A 64 40.72 -5.10 -8.92
CA GLU A 64 39.81 -5.41 -10.03
C GLU A 64 39.85 -4.29 -11.09
N ALA A 65 40.37 -4.62 -12.27
CA ALA A 65 40.24 -3.76 -13.44
C ALA A 65 38.83 -3.96 -14.03
N TYR A 66 37.96 -2.96 -13.88
CA TYR A 66 36.65 -2.93 -14.53
C TYR A 66 36.73 -1.97 -15.71
N ILE A 67 36.78 -2.48 -16.93
CA ILE A 67 36.83 -1.60 -18.10
C ILE A 67 35.42 -1.11 -18.41
N SER A 68 35.24 0.21 -18.46
CA SER A 68 33.98 0.76 -18.96
C SER A 68 33.99 0.64 -20.48
N MET A 69 33.25 -0.32 -21.04
CA MET A 69 33.16 -0.45 -22.49
C MET A 69 31.91 0.26 -22.97
N ALA A 70 32.02 1.58 -22.97
CA ALA A 70 31.16 2.44 -23.73
C ALA A 70 32.04 3.18 -24.73
N LEU A 71 31.55 3.33 -25.96
CA LEU A 71 32.08 4.35 -26.83
C LEU A 71 31.69 5.69 -26.20
N HIS A 72 32.67 6.56 -26.02
CA HIS A 72 32.48 7.89 -25.48
C HIS A 72 32.74 8.95 -26.54
N ASP A 73 32.02 10.07 -26.46
CA ASP A 73 32.37 11.27 -27.22
C ASP A 73 33.56 11.96 -26.54
N PHE A 74 34.73 11.84 -27.17
CA PHE A 74 35.99 12.33 -26.63
C PHE A 74 36.05 13.86 -26.58
N GLU A 75 35.27 14.55 -27.42
CA GLU A 75 35.16 16.02 -27.37
C GLU A 75 34.49 16.45 -26.06
N GLU A 76 33.42 15.76 -25.66
CA GLU A 76 32.72 16.00 -24.40
C GLU A 76 33.56 15.58 -23.18
N VAL A 77 34.40 14.54 -23.32
CA VAL A 77 35.40 14.17 -22.30
C VAL A 77 36.45 15.28 -22.13
N GLY A 78 36.89 15.89 -23.23
CA GLY A 78 37.80 17.04 -23.23
C GLY A 78 37.21 18.24 -22.48
N LYS A 79 35.96 18.61 -22.77
CA LYS A 79 35.24 19.69 -22.05
C LYS A 79 35.13 19.40 -20.55
N LYS A 80 34.95 18.12 -20.17
CA LYS A 80 34.92 17.70 -18.77
C LYS A 80 36.29 17.84 -18.09
N LEU A 81 37.38 17.53 -18.80
CA LEU A 81 38.75 17.72 -18.29
C LEU A 81 39.05 19.20 -18.00
N GLU A 82 38.71 20.10 -18.93
CA GLU A 82 38.90 21.54 -18.78
C GLU A 82 38.18 22.07 -17.54
N LYS A 83 36.91 21.70 -17.38
CA LYS A 83 36.12 22.08 -16.20
C LYS A 83 36.72 21.57 -14.89
N LEU A 84 37.30 20.37 -14.88
CA LEU A 84 37.97 19.83 -13.68
C LEU A 84 39.28 20.59 -13.37
N ARG A 85 39.99 21.08 -14.38
CA ARG A 85 41.17 21.93 -14.19
C ARG A 85 40.78 23.27 -13.60
N GLU A 86 39.75 23.92 -14.14
CA GLU A 86 39.21 25.19 -13.62
C GLU A 86 38.80 25.05 -12.14
N LEU A 87 38.05 24.00 -11.80
CA LEU A 87 37.62 23.73 -10.42
C LEU A 87 38.80 23.51 -9.46
N GLU A 88 39.86 22.83 -9.91
CA GLU A 88 41.04 22.60 -9.09
C GLU A 88 41.89 23.87 -8.93
N GLU A 89 41.93 24.73 -9.96
CA GLU A 89 42.56 26.05 -9.88
C GLU A 89 41.84 26.95 -8.88
N GLU A 90 40.51 27.05 -8.96
CA GLU A 90 39.69 27.79 -8.00
C GLU A 90 39.87 27.27 -6.57
N ARG A 91 39.88 25.94 -6.40
CA ARG A 91 40.06 25.31 -5.10
C ARG A 91 41.43 25.58 -4.51
N ALA A 92 42.48 25.48 -5.32
CA ALA A 92 43.84 25.74 -4.91
C ALA A 92 44.05 27.21 -4.52
N GLN A 93 43.42 28.14 -5.25
CA GLN A 93 43.43 29.56 -4.94
C GLN A 93 42.74 29.85 -3.59
N LYS A 94 41.58 29.24 -3.33
CA LYS A 94 40.86 29.36 -2.04
C LYS A 94 41.65 28.77 -0.87
N GLU A 95 42.36 27.66 -1.09
CA GLU A 95 43.13 26.94 -0.08
C GLU A 95 44.58 27.46 0.05
N GLY A 96 44.97 28.51 -0.69
CA GLY A 96 46.32 29.10 -0.64
C GLY A 96 47.44 28.15 -1.06
N ARG A 97 47.12 27.15 -1.89
CA ARG A 97 48.06 26.13 -2.38
C ARG A 97 48.22 26.20 -3.89
N LYS A 98 49.23 25.52 -4.43
CA LYS A 98 49.34 25.33 -5.89
C LYS A 98 48.26 24.33 -6.38
N PRO A 99 47.67 24.54 -7.57
CA PRO A 99 46.77 23.58 -8.19
C PRO A 99 47.46 22.23 -8.37
N ARG A 100 46.75 21.14 -8.10
CA ARG A 100 47.22 19.80 -8.44
C ARG A 100 47.09 19.58 -9.93
N GLU A 101 47.97 18.76 -10.49
CA GLU A 101 47.87 18.38 -11.89
C GLU A 101 46.63 17.52 -12.13
N VAL A 102 45.71 18.02 -12.96
CA VAL A 102 44.52 17.29 -13.41
C VAL A 102 44.72 16.85 -14.86
N THR A 103 44.68 15.54 -15.07
CA THR A 103 44.89 14.88 -16.36
C THR A 103 43.66 14.05 -16.74
N LEU A 104 43.65 13.46 -17.94
CA LEU A 104 42.58 12.54 -18.38
C LEU A 104 42.34 11.37 -17.41
N ARG A 105 43.35 11.00 -16.60
CA ARG A 105 43.22 9.97 -15.56
C ARG A 105 42.21 10.33 -14.47
N ASN A 106 41.92 11.61 -14.31
CA ASN A 106 40.98 12.14 -13.34
C ASN A 106 39.56 12.25 -13.93
N VAL A 107 39.37 12.00 -15.22
CA VAL A 107 38.08 12.09 -15.91
C VAL A 107 37.47 10.71 -15.99
N GLN A 108 36.29 10.53 -15.40
CA GLN A 108 35.47 9.32 -15.52
C GLN A 108 34.22 9.60 -16.34
N GLY A 109 33.85 8.66 -17.21
CA GLY A 109 32.53 8.62 -17.80
C GLY A 109 31.46 8.42 -16.72
N GLU A 110 30.31 9.05 -16.81
CA GLU A 110 29.21 8.77 -15.88
C GLU A 110 28.38 7.61 -16.44
N ALA A 111 28.15 6.59 -15.60
CA ALA A 111 27.75 5.25 -16.04
C ALA A 111 26.49 4.72 -15.33
N THR A 112 25.58 5.61 -14.95
CA THR A 112 24.30 5.19 -14.36
C THR A 112 23.13 5.96 -14.93
N GLY A 113 22.27 5.28 -15.68
CA GLY A 113 20.85 5.60 -15.83
C GLY A 113 20.47 6.84 -16.64
N LYS A 114 21.43 7.57 -17.22
CA LYS A 114 21.17 8.71 -18.13
C LYS A 114 22.02 8.63 -19.38
N VAL A 115 21.49 9.21 -20.46
CA VAL A 115 22.27 9.66 -21.62
C VAL A 115 23.18 10.80 -21.16
N HIS A 116 24.32 10.47 -20.56
CA HIS A 116 25.31 11.47 -20.18
C HIS A 116 26.00 12.00 -21.43
N LYS A 117 26.38 13.29 -21.46
CA LYS A 117 26.95 13.94 -22.67
C LYS A 117 28.20 13.23 -23.21
N THR A 118 28.97 12.60 -22.32
CA THR A 118 30.18 11.86 -22.69
C THR A 118 29.88 10.48 -23.29
N VAL A 119 28.66 9.95 -23.21
CA VAL A 119 28.29 8.65 -23.79
C VAL A 119 28.01 8.83 -25.27
N SER A 120 28.61 7.99 -26.10
CA SER A 120 28.37 8.01 -27.54
C SER A 120 26.90 7.73 -27.84
N LYS A 121 26.42 8.31 -28.95
CA LYS A 121 25.12 7.96 -29.53
C LYS A 121 25.12 6.60 -30.22
N TYR A 122 26.25 5.90 -30.20
CA TYR A 122 26.45 4.63 -30.88
C TYR A 122 27.03 3.56 -29.96
N THR A 123 26.75 2.30 -30.28
CA THR A 123 27.34 1.11 -29.68
C THR A 123 27.82 0.13 -30.75
N LEU A 124 28.67 -0.82 -30.36
CA LEU A 124 29.13 -1.94 -31.17
C LEU A 124 28.89 -3.30 -30.53
N THR A 125 28.67 -3.34 -29.23
CA THR A 125 28.65 -4.58 -28.47
C THR A 125 27.45 -4.64 -27.57
N LEU A 126 26.88 -5.83 -27.48
CA LEU A 126 25.90 -6.19 -26.48
C LEU A 126 26.50 -7.32 -25.64
N VAL A 127 26.75 -7.01 -24.38
CA VAL A 127 27.33 -7.95 -23.42
C VAL A 127 26.22 -8.48 -22.53
N VAL A 128 26.21 -9.78 -22.25
CA VAL A 128 25.20 -10.43 -21.41
C VAL A 128 25.91 -11.22 -20.34
N ASP A 129 25.61 -10.95 -19.07
CA ASP A 129 26.16 -11.70 -17.94
C ASP A 129 25.12 -12.73 -17.47
N ILE A 130 25.55 -13.97 -17.29
CA ILE A 130 24.74 -15.07 -16.79
C ILE A 130 25.43 -15.60 -15.54
N ASP A 131 24.79 -15.43 -14.39
CA ASP A 131 25.32 -15.78 -13.08
C ASP A 131 24.87 -17.17 -12.64
N VAL A 132 25.77 -17.90 -11.99
CA VAL A 132 25.45 -19.06 -11.16
C VAL A 132 24.94 -18.53 -9.83
N GLU A 133 23.65 -18.68 -9.52
CA GLU A 133 23.01 -17.98 -8.41
C GLU A 133 23.66 -18.28 -7.05
N GLU A 134 24.03 -19.53 -6.81
CA GLU A 134 24.65 -19.97 -5.56
C GLU A 134 25.98 -19.26 -5.31
N ILE A 135 26.85 -19.24 -6.33
CA ILE A 135 28.15 -18.56 -6.28
C ILE A 135 27.97 -17.05 -6.22
N HIS A 136 27.01 -16.51 -6.97
CA HIS A 136 26.76 -15.08 -6.98
C HIS A 136 26.19 -14.58 -5.64
N LYS A 137 25.30 -15.30 -4.96
CA LYS A 137 24.74 -14.88 -3.67
C LYS A 137 25.76 -15.00 -2.54
N SER A 138 26.48 -16.11 -2.46
CA SER A 138 27.44 -16.39 -1.36
C SER A 138 28.81 -15.74 -1.55
N LYS A 139 29.21 -15.49 -2.81
CA LYS A 139 30.60 -15.19 -3.22
C LYS A 139 31.61 -16.27 -2.80
N VAL A 140 31.14 -17.47 -2.45
CA VAL A 140 31.96 -18.61 -2.04
C VAL A 140 32.18 -19.54 -3.23
N VAL A 141 33.43 -19.96 -3.44
CA VAL A 141 33.83 -20.90 -4.49
C VAL A 141 34.72 -21.97 -3.89
N GLU A 142 34.34 -23.24 -4.05
CA GLU A 142 35.13 -24.38 -3.56
C GLU A 142 36.45 -24.54 -4.35
N SER A 143 36.39 -24.43 -5.67
CA SER A 143 37.56 -24.45 -6.56
C SER A 143 37.24 -23.76 -7.88
N GLU A 144 38.28 -23.23 -8.54
CA GLU A 144 38.15 -22.58 -9.86
C GLU A 144 37.57 -23.54 -10.91
N GLU A 145 38.04 -24.79 -10.94
CA GLU A 145 37.55 -25.82 -11.86
C GLU A 145 36.07 -26.16 -11.65
N LYS A 146 35.61 -26.26 -10.39
CA LYS A 146 34.19 -26.54 -10.11
C LYS A 146 33.31 -25.37 -10.56
N ALA A 147 33.75 -24.13 -10.31
CA ALA A 147 33.04 -22.93 -10.76
C ALA A 147 33.02 -22.82 -12.29
N PHE A 148 34.11 -23.19 -12.96
CA PHE A 148 34.20 -23.24 -14.42
C PHE A 148 33.22 -24.25 -15.01
N GLU A 149 33.18 -25.48 -14.47
CA GLU A 149 32.25 -26.51 -14.95
C GLU A 149 30.78 -26.13 -14.73
N LEU A 150 30.46 -25.50 -13.59
CA LEU A 150 29.11 -24.98 -13.33
C LEU A 150 28.73 -23.88 -14.33
N ALA A 151 29.60 -22.89 -14.52
CA ALA A 151 29.36 -21.82 -15.50
C ALA A 151 29.23 -22.37 -16.93
N LYS A 152 30.09 -23.33 -17.31
CA LYS A 152 30.08 -23.94 -18.65
C LYS A 152 28.77 -24.68 -18.94
N ARG A 153 28.15 -25.33 -17.96
CA ARG A 153 26.82 -25.96 -18.14
C ARG A 153 25.76 -24.96 -18.61
N ALA A 154 25.77 -23.74 -18.08
CA ALA A 154 24.87 -22.68 -18.56
C ALA A 154 25.05 -22.42 -20.06
N TRP A 155 26.30 -22.39 -20.54
CA TRP A 155 26.60 -22.21 -21.96
C TRP A 155 26.22 -23.44 -22.79
N ASP A 156 26.58 -24.65 -22.34
CA ASP A 156 26.32 -25.89 -23.07
C ASP A 156 24.80 -26.13 -23.27
N GLU A 157 23.96 -25.67 -22.33
CA GLU A 157 22.49 -25.72 -22.46
C GLU A 157 21.90 -24.57 -23.30
N LEU A 158 22.46 -23.36 -23.17
CA LEU A 158 21.96 -22.19 -23.90
C LEU A 158 22.34 -22.22 -25.38
N LYS A 159 23.54 -22.71 -25.70
CA LYS A 159 24.11 -22.78 -27.05
C LYS A 159 23.17 -23.38 -28.09
N PRO A 160 22.64 -24.62 -27.94
CA PRO A 160 21.79 -25.22 -28.97
C PRO A 160 20.49 -24.43 -29.20
N LYS A 161 19.96 -23.75 -28.18
CA LYS A 161 18.75 -22.91 -28.28
C LYS A 161 19.04 -21.64 -29.07
N LEU A 162 20.16 -20.97 -28.80
CA LEU A 162 20.59 -19.79 -29.56
C LEU A 162 20.93 -20.13 -31.02
N GLU A 163 21.67 -21.23 -31.24
CA GLU A 163 21.99 -21.67 -32.60
C GLU A 163 20.74 -22.07 -33.39
N GLY A 164 19.74 -22.66 -32.73
CA GLY A 164 18.44 -23.00 -33.33
C GLY A 164 17.66 -21.81 -33.87
N ILE A 165 17.85 -20.61 -33.29
CA ILE A 165 17.26 -19.36 -33.78
C ILE A 165 18.23 -18.54 -34.63
N GLY A 166 19.39 -19.10 -34.99
CA GLY A 166 20.40 -18.43 -35.81
C GLY A 166 21.10 -17.26 -35.11
N VAL A 167 21.20 -17.30 -33.77
CA VAL A 167 21.92 -16.33 -32.94
C VAL A 167 23.20 -16.96 -32.42
N LYS A 168 24.34 -16.29 -32.61
CA LYS A 168 25.63 -16.73 -32.08
C LYS A 168 26.41 -15.55 -31.51
N PRO A 169 26.86 -15.60 -30.24
CA PRO A 169 27.77 -14.60 -29.71
C PRO A 169 29.16 -14.78 -30.34
N ARG A 170 29.86 -13.68 -30.59
CA ARG A 170 31.24 -13.70 -31.08
C ARG A 170 32.18 -14.31 -30.05
N TYR A 171 31.98 -13.99 -28.77
CA TYR A 171 32.76 -14.55 -27.66
C TYR A 171 31.89 -15.01 -26.50
N VAL A 172 32.36 -16.07 -25.84
CA VAL A 172 31.80 -16.60 -24.58
C VAL A 172 32.94 -16.75 -23.58
N PHE A 173 32.83 -16.05 -22.46
CA PHE A 173 33.85 -16.05 -21.41
C PHE A 173 33.33 -16.61 -20.10
N PHE A 174 34.18 -17.35 -19.39
CA PHE A 174 34.02 -17.61 -17.96
C PHE A 174 34.52 -16.40 -17.16
N THR A 175 33.72 -15.94 -16.19
CA THR A 175 34.05 -14.76 -15.36
C THR A 175 34.28 -15.08 -13.88
N GLY A 176 34.21 -16.36 -13.51
CA GLY A 176 34.44 -16.87 -12.16
C GLY A 176 33.17 -17.32 -11.45
N GLY A 177 32.07 -16.58 -11.55
CA GLY A 177 30.77 -16.95 -10.96
C GLY A 177 29.66 -17.09 -11.98
N GLY A 178 30.01 -17.19 -13.26
CA GLY A 178 29.08 -17.17 -14.37
C GLY A 178 29.78 -17.17 -15.73
N VAL A 179 28.98 -16.99 -16.79
CA VAL A 179 29.45 -16.78 -18.16
C VAL A 179 29.05 -15.40 -18.66
N GLN A 180 29.84 -14.87 -19.59
CA GLN A 180 29.60 -13.59 -20.24
C GLN A 180 29.59 -13.77 -21.76
N LEU A 181 28.48 -13.44 -22.39
CA LEU A 181 28.28 -13.52 -23.84
C LEU A 181 28.51 -12.16 -24.48
N TRP A 182 29.24 -12.13 -25.59
CA TRP A 182 29.51 -10.90 -26.33
C TRP A 182 28.97 -11.03 -27.75
N PHE A 183 27.94 -10.25 -28.05
CA PHE A 183 27.48 -10.00 -29.42
C PHE A 183 28.17 -8.75 -29.94
N VAL A 184 28.72 -8.83 -31.15
CA VAL A 184 29.53 -7.77 -31.75
C VAL A 184 29.00 -7.46 -33.14
N ALA A 185 28.64 -6.20 -33.35
CA ALA A 185 28.15 -5.70 -34.62
C ALA A 185 29.28 -5.57 -35.67
N PRO A 186 28.94 -5.63 -36.97
CA PRO A 186 29.89 -5.33 -38.04
C PRO A 186 30.19 -3.82 -38.19
N GLY A 187 29.37 -2.94 -37.59
CA GLY A 187 29.53 -1.48 -37.64
C GLY A 187 28.71 -0.78 -36.57
N LEU A 188 28.87 0.55 -36.45
CA LEU A 188 28.18 1.35 -35.42
C LEU A 188 26.66 1.22 -35.50
N GLU A 189 26.03 0.92 -34.37
CA GLU A 189 24.57 0.91 -34.23
C GLU A 189 24.09 2.00 -33.27
N PRO A 190 22.85 2.49 -33.42
CA PRO A 190 22.27 3.46 -32.49
C PRO A 190 22.27 2.92 -31.05
N ILE A 191 22.57 3.79 -30.09
CA ILE A 191 22.65 3.40 -28.66
C ILE A 191 21.30 2.90 -28.12
N GLU A 192 20.19 3.28 -28.74
CA GLU A 192 18.82 2.84 -28.43
C GLU A 192 18.64 1.31 -28.51
N VAL A 193 19.51 0.63 -29.26
CA VAL A 193 19.53 -0.84 -29.31
C VAL A 193 19.80 -1.45 -27.93
N ILE A 194 20.54 -0.76 -27.06
CA ILE A 194 20.76 -1.20 -25.67
C ILE A 194 19.47 -1.14 -24.83
N ASP A 195 18.62 -0.12 -25.05
CA ASP A 195 17.34 -0.03 -24.34
C ASP A 195 16.33 -1.08 -24.84
N ARG A 196 16.42 -1.46 -26.11
CA ARG A 196 15.66 -2.60 -26.65
C ARG A 196 16.17 -3.90 -26.04
N ALA A 197 17.48 -4.08 -25.95
CA ALA A 197 18.10 -5.27 -25.38
C ALA A 197 17.73 -5.51 -23.91
N SER A 198 17.62 -4.45 -23.10
CA SER A 198 17.24 -4.56 -21.68
C SER A 198 15.85 -5.16 -21.46
N ARG A 199 14.95 -4.99 -22.43
CA ARG A 199 13.58 -5.54 -22.42
C ARG A 199 13.52 -6.98 -22.93
N VAL A 200 14.34 -7.30 -23.93
CA VAL A 200 14.25 -8.58 -24.66
C VAL A 200 15.11 -9.67 -24.03
N ILE A 201 16.36 -9.35 -23.65
CA ILE A 201 17.34 -10.37 -23.30
C ILE A 201 17.03 -11.07 -21.96
N PRO A 202 16.78 -10.36 -20.84
CA PRO A 202 16.51 -11.03 -19.58
C PRO A 202 15.36 -12.03 -19.62
N PRO A 203 14.14 -11.71 -20.11
CA PRO A 203 13.04 -12.67 -20.10
C PRO A 203 13.29 -13.86 -21.02
N VAL A 204 13.85 -13.62 -22.22
CA VAL A 204 14.06 -14.67 -23.21
C VAL A 204 15.17 -15.63 -22.79
N LEU A 205 16.32 -15.11 -22.35
CA LEU A 205 17.43 -15.98 -21.97
C LEU A 205 17.18 -16.69 -20.63
N ASN A 206 16.50 -16.06 -19.66
CA ASN A 206 16.11 -16.76 -18.44
C ASN A 206 15.17 -17.94 -18.74
N ALA A 207 14.27 -17.82 -19.71
CA ALA A 207 13.43 -18.95 -20.16
C ALA A 207 14.23 -20.06 -20.88
N MET A 208 15.41 -19.73 -21.43
CA MET A 208 16.30 -20.70 -22.07
C MET A 208 17.29 -21.36 -21.10
N LEU A 209 17.47 -20.82 -19.90
CA LEU A 209 18.45 -21.32 -18.93
C LEU A 209 17.86 -22.37 -17.98
N PRO A 210 18.67 -23.29 -17.46
CA PRO A 210 18.28 -24.19 -16.38
C PRO A 210 18.09 -23.47 -15.04
N GLU A 211 17.41 -24.12 -14.10
CA GLU A 211 17.30 -23.65 -12.71
C GLU A 211 18.69 -23.46 -12.07
N GLY A 212 18.83 -22.42 -11.25
CA GLY A 212 20.08 -22.07 -10.57
C GLY A 212 20.98 -21.10 -11.35
N TYR A 213 20.54 -20.64 -12.52
CA TYR A 213 21.22 -19.62 -13.32
C TYR A 213 20.27 -18.47 -13.60
N SER A 214 20.83 -17.26 -13.70
CA SER A 214 20.04 -16.07 -13.98
C SER A 214 20.81 -15.12 -14.87
N VAL A 215 20.11 -14.48 -15.80
CA VAL A 215 20.65 -13.39 -16.61
C VAL A 215 20.55 -12.10 -15.81
N ASP A 216 21.68 -11.42 -15.66
CA ASP A 216 21.75 -10.16 -14.94
C ASP A 216 21.14 -9.02 -15.78
N ASN A 217 20.29 -8.20 -15.16
CA ASN A 217 19.57 -7.12 -15.85
C ASN A 217 20.35 -5.79 -15.80
N ILE A 218 21.60 -5.83 -16.30
CA ILE A 218 22.51 -4.67 -16.30
C ILE A 218 22.79 -4.23 -17.74
N PHE A 219 21.75 -3.74 -18.41
CA PHE A 219 21.88 -3.09 -19.72
C PHE A 219 21.86 -1.57 -19.52
N ASP A 220 23.06 -0.97 -19.48
CA ASP A 220 23.25 0.48 -19.45
C ASP A 220 23.98 0.91 -20.73
N ARG A 221 23.61 2.06 -21.29
CA ARG A 221 24.27 2.70 -22.43
C ARG A 221 25.75 3.00 -22.18
N ALA A 222 26.17 3.09 -20.90
CA ALA A 222 27.56 3.21 -20.47
C ALA A 222 28.03 2.05 -19.60
N ARG A 223 27.65 0.80 -19.97
CA ARG A 223 27.92 -0.37 -19.14
C ARG A 223 29.40 -0.55 -18.83
N ILE A 224 29.66 -0.74 -17.54
CA ILE A 224 30.95 -1.20 -17.02
C ILE A 224 31.01 -2.72 -17.17
N VAL A 225 31.89 -3.21 -18.03
CA VAL A 225 32.08 -4.66 -18.25
C VAL A 225 33.44 -5.09 -17.74
N ARG A 226 33.52 -6.31 -17.24
CA ARG A 226 34.83 -6.86 -16.92
C ARG A 226 35.59 -7.14 -18.21
N VAL A 227 36.88 -6.85 -18.17
CA VAL A 227 37.79 -7.23 -19.25
C VAL A 227 37.81 -8.74 -19.41
N PRO A 228 37.72 -9.25 -20.64
CA PRO A 228 37.92 -10.67 -20.86
C PRO A 228 39.30 -11.14 -20.35
N LEU A 229 39.35 -12.37 -19.85
CA LEU A 229 40.58 -13.09 -19.46
C LEU A 229 41.39 -12.48 -18.29
N THR A 230 40.83 -11.53 -17.52
CA THR A 230 41.45 -10.99 -16.30
C THR A 230 41.08 -11.76 -15.03
N ILE A 231 41.82 -11.52 -13.94
CA ILE A 231 41.57 -12.13 -12.63
C ILE A 231 40.38 -11.44 -11.94
N ASN A 232 39.49 -12.25 -11.36
CA ASN A 232 38.38 -11.84 -10.53
C ASN A 232 38.72 -12.09 -9.06
N TYR A 233 38.70 -11.02 -8.24
CA TYR A 233 39.06 -11.04 -6.83
C TYR A 233 37.83 -11.05 -5.90
N LYS A 234 36.62 -11.12 -6.46
CA LYS A 234 35.35 -11.03 -5.74
C LYS A 234 35.03 -12.26 -4.89
N TYR A 235 35.70 -13.38 -5.12
CA TYR A 235 35.36 -14.66 -4.51
C TYR A 235 36.27 -15.02 -3.34
N LYS A 236 35.72 -15.83 -2.44
CA LYS A 236 36.43 -16.42 -1.31
C LYS A 236 36.24 -17.93 -1.29
N THR A 237 37.19 -18.64 -0.69
CA THR A 237 37.06 -20.07 -0.39
C THR A 237 36.06 -20.29 0.77
N PRO A 238 35.58 -21.54 1.02
CA PRO A 238 34.65 -21.82 2.11
C PRO A 238 35.16 -21.45 3.51
N ASP A 239 36.48 -21.40 3.69
CA ASP A 239 37.18 -20.93 4.90
C ASP A 239 37.51 -19.41 4.86
N GLU A 240 36.80 -18.66 4.02
CA GLU A 240 36.85 -17.20 3.88
C GLU A 240 38.16 -16.58 3.40
N ARG A 241 39.09 -17.37 2.84
CA ARG A 241 40.31 -16.83 2.24
C ARG A 241 39.99 -16.22 0.86
N PRO A 242 40.58 -15.07 0.50
CA PRO A 242 40.44 -14.50 -0.85
C PRO A 242 40.89 -15.50 -1.92
N LEU A 243 40.10 -15.62 -2.99
CA LEU A 243 40.39 -16.50 -4.12
C LEU A 243 40.57 -15.67 -5.39
N GLU A 244 41.65 -15.93 -6.12
CA GLU A 244 41.95 -15.33 -7.41
C GLU A 244 41.44 -16.26 -8.52
N ILE A 245 40.35 -15.91 -9.21
CA ILE A 245 39.81 -16.73 -10.31
C ILE A 245 40.13 -16.07 -11.64
N ARG A 246 40.82 -16.79 -12.54
CA ARG A 246 41.15 -16.25 -13.87
C ARG A 246 40.01 -16.48 -14.86
N GLY A 247 39.57 -15.42 -15.54
CA GLY A 247 38.62 -15.56 -16.64
C GLY A 247 39.19 -16.41 -17.79
N ARG A 248 38.34 -17.21 -18.43
CA ARG A 248 38.73 -18.16 -19.50
C ARG A 248 37.85 -17.96 -20.73
N LEU A 249 38.39 -18.15 -21.92
CA LEU A 249 37.57 -18.25 -23.15
C LEU A 249 36.93 -19.63 -23.16
N ILE A 250 35.60 -19.68 -23.27
CA ILE A 250 34.84 -20.92 -23.46
C ILE A 250 34.69 -21.17 -24.96
N GLU A 251 34.25 -20.16 -25.72
CA GLU A 251 33.97 -20.29 -27.14
C GLU A 251 34.21 -18.98 -27.90
N PHE A 252 34.72 -19.11 -29.13
CA PHE A 252 34.85 -18.04 -30.10
C PHE A 252 34.15 -18.44 -31.39
N ASN A 253 33.26 -17.58 -31.88
CA ASN A 253 32.60 -17.72 -33.16
C ASN A 253 33.03 -16.57 -34.06
N ASP A 254 33.54 -16.86 -35.26
CA ASP A 254 33.91 -15.81 -36.21
C ASP A 254 32.69 -15.25 -36.94
N VAL A 255 31.80 -14.63 -36.17
CA VAL A 255 30.57 -14.00 -36.63
C VAL A 255 30.51 -12.58 -36.08
N ARG A 256 29.95 -11.67 -36.89
CA ARG A 256 29.50 -10.35 -36.47
C ARG A 256 28.10 -10.18 -36.99
N THR A 257 27.17 -9.95 -36.08
CA THR A 257 25.75 -9.87 -36.40
C THR A 257 25.23 -8.53 -35.91
N PRO A 258 24.46 -7.79 -36.73
CA PRO A 258 23.77 -6.60 -36.26
C PRO A 258 23.02 -6.90 -34.97
N LEU A 259 23.23 -6.09 -33.95
CA LEU A 259 22.59 -6.23 -32.63
C LEU A 259 21.07 -6.15 -32.77
N GLY A 260 20.56 -5.27 -33.64
CA GLY A 260 19.14 -5.25 -34.01
C GLY A 260 18.61 -6.61 -34.48
N GLU A 261 19.36 -7.31 -35.35
CA GLU A 261 18.97 -8.64 -35.86
C GLU A 261 19.00 -9.70 -34.76
N VAL A 262 19.96 -9.64 -33.84
CA VAL A 262 19.99 -10.52 -32.65
C VAL A 262 18.71 -10.33 -31.83
N LEU A 263 18.30 -9.09 -31.60
CA LEU A 263 17.08 -8.79 -30.85
C LEU A 263 15.82 -9.22 -31.60
N ASP A 264 15.74 -8.99 -32.91
CA ASP A 264 14.61 -9.43 -33.74
C ASP A 264 14.39 -10.95 -33.62
N LYS A 265 15.48 -11.74 -33.66
CA LYS A 265 15.43 -13.21 -33.52
C LYS A 265 14.97 -13.65 -32.12
N LEU A 266 15.43 -12.98 -31.07
CA LEU A 266 15.02 -13.26 -29.70
C LEU A 266 13.55 -12.89 -29.45
N GLU A 267 13.07 -11.78 -30.02
CA GLU A 267 11.68 -11.37 -29.94
C GLU A 267 10.75 -12.34 -30.69
N ALA A 268 11.16 -12.80 -31.88
CA ALA A 268 10.44 -13.81 -32.64
C ALA A 268 10.31 -15.12 -31.84
N TYR A 269 11.41 -15.56 -31.21
CA TYR A 269 11.39 -16.73 -30.32
C TYR A 269 10.43 -16.52 -29.13
N ALA A 270 10.46 -15.34 -28.51
CA ALA A 270 9.58 -15.02 -27.40
C ALA A 270 8.10 -15.10 -27.78
N LYS A 271 7.75 -14.55 -28.94
CA LYS A 271 6.40 -14.61 -29.50
C LYS A 271 5.96 -16.05 -29.79
N GLU A 272 6.83 -16.85 -30.39
CA GLU A 272 6.55 -18.26 -30.70
C GLU A 272 6.30 -19.10 -29.44
N HIS A 273 7.06 -18.83 -28.36
CA HIS A 273 7.04 -19.62 -27.13
C HIS A 273 6.17 -19.01 -26.03
N GLY A 274 5.41 -17.95 -26.33
CA GLY A 274 4.53 -17.27 -25.35
C GLY A 274 5.30 -16.64 -24.18
N ILE A 275 6.58 -16.29 -24.37
CA ILE A 275 7.40 -15.62 -23.37
C ILE A 275 7.00 -14.14 -23.37
N SER A 276 6.52 -13.65 -22.23
CA SER A 276 6.18 -12.25 -22.08
C SER A 276 7.43 -11.39 -22.13
N LEU A 277 7.53 -10.55 -23.18
CA LEU A 277 8.52 -9.48 -23.30
C LEU A 277 8.09 -8.22 -22.55
N VAL A 278 6.92 -8.26 -21.92
CA VAL A 278 6.46 -7.21 -21.01
C VAL A 278 7.54 -7.14 -19.93
N THR A 279 8.27 -6.03 -19.93
CA THR A 279 9.07 -5.61 -18.78
C THR A 279 8.18 -5.86 -17.57
N PRO A 280 8.61 -6.51 -16.46
CA PRO A 280 7.84 -6.43 -15.22
C PRO A 280 7.61 -4.95 -15.05
N SER A 281 6.37 -4.54 -15.26
CA SER A 281 6.00 -3.28 -15.91
C SER A 281 7.12 -2.24 -15.89
N GLN A 282 7.36 -1.55 -17.01
CA GLN A 282 7.40 -0.10 -16.83
C GLN A 282 6.03 0.26 -16.22
N ALA A 283 5.88 0.01 -14.92
CA ALA A 283 5.36 0.98 -14.04
C ALA A 283 6.31 2.14 -14.37
N ARG A 284 5.91 2.94 -15.37
CA ARG A 284 5.54 4.30 -15.01
C ARG A 284 4.82 4.12 -13.70
N PHE A 285 5.64 4.23 -12.65
CA PHE A 285 5.20 4.50 -11.34
C PHE A 285 4.07 5.50 -11.59
N ILE A 286 2.80 5.09 -11.38
CA ILE A 286 1.73 6.06 -11.27
C ILE A 286 2.30 6.97 -10.21
N GLY A 287 2.82 8.13 -10.65
CA GLY A 287 3.78 8.92 -9.88
C GLY A 287 3.26 8.92 -8.47
N THR A 288 4.06 8.37 -7.53
CA THR A 288 3.60 8.06 -6.18
C THR A 288 2.77 9.23 -5.78
N VAL A 289 1.48 8.99 -5.58
CA VAL A 289 0.59 10.07 -5.26
C VAL A 289 1.11 10.60 -3.93
N GLY A 290 1.86 11.69 -3.97
CA GLY A 290 2.43 12.45 -2.89
C GLY A 290 1.41 12.52 -1.78
N ARG A 291 1.69 11.78 -0.72
CA ARG A 291 0.85 11.74 0.48
C ARG A 291 0.84 13.09 1.17
N TYR A 292 1.95 13.81 1.02
CA TYR A 292 2.23 15.07 1.65
C TYR A 292 2.24 16.17 0.60
N GLU A 293 1.48 17.23 0.85
CA GLU A 293 1.50 18.43 0.01
C GLU A 293 2.16 19.56 0.80
N VAL A 294 3.34 19.97 0.32
CA VAL A 294 4.16 21.00 0.94
C VAL A 294 4.08 22.26 0.09
N ASP A 295 3.58 23.33 0.69
CA ASP A 295 3.56 24.64 0.06
C ASP A 295 4.95 25.28 0.08
N LYS A 296 5.28 26.04 -0.97
CA LYS A 296 6.58 26.73 -1.08
C LYS A 296 6.85 27.71 0.07
N GLY A 297 5.80 28.25 0.68
CA GLY A 297 5.89 29.11 1.86
C GLY A 297 6.41 28.39 3.12
N ASP A 298 6.28 27.06 3.18
CA ASP A 298 6.55 26.27 4.37
C ASP A 298 7.91 25.57 4.37
N PHE A 299 8.73 25.75 3.33
CA PHE A 299 10.01 25.05 3.19
C PHE A 299 10.93 25.21 4.40
N ARG A 300 10.96 26.41 4.98
CA ARG A 300 11.75 26.69 6.18
C ARG A 300 11.21 25.93 7.41
N VAL A 301 9.89 25.91 7.60
CA VAL A 301 9.24 25.19 8.70
C VAL A 301 9.49 23.69 8.58
N LEU A 302 9.37 23.14 7.37
CA LEU A 302 9.69 21.75 7.09
C LEU A 302 11.17 21.44 7.36
N ALA A 303 12.09 22.30 6.91
CA ALA A 303 13.51 22.13 7.17
C ALA A 303 13.83 22.13 8.68
N GLU A 304 13.26 23.06 9.45
CA GLU A 304 13.44 23.14 10.91
C GLU A 304 12.93 21.86 11.61
N ARG A 305 11.75 21.35 11.20
CA ARG A 305 11.22 20.07 11.70
C ARG A 305 12.10 18.88 11.33
N LEU A 306 12.57 18.82 10.09
CA LEU A 306 13.49 17.77 9.63
C LEU A 306 14.77 17.77 10.47
N VAL A 307 15.37 18.94 10.75
CA VAL A 307 16.54 19.05 11.62
C VAL A 307 16.22 18.53 13.02
N GLN A 308 15.11 18.97 13.62
CA GLN A 308 14.72 18.57 14.97
C GLN A 308 14.60 17.05 15.11
N GLU A 309 13.95 16.41 14.14
CA GLU A 309 13.71 14.95 14.13
C GLU A 309 14.97 14.15 13.74
N LEU A 310 15.81 14.68 12.84
CA LEU A 310 16.95 13.95 12.27
C LEU A 310 18.28 14.17 12.98
N ALA A 311 18.48 15.28 13.69
CA ALA A 311 19.73 15.57 14.39
C ALA A 311 20.22 14.43 15.32
N PRO A 312 19.35 13.77 16.12
CA PRO A 312 19.76 12.61 16.92
C PRO A 312 20.33 11.46 16.07
N TRP A 313 19.76 11.23 14.89
CA TRP A 313 20.17 10.16 13.99
C TRP A 313 21.46 10.49 13.25
N PHE A 314 21.64 11.74 12.81
CA PHE A 314 22.92 12.20 12.27
C PHE A 314 24.06 12.08 13.28
N ARG A 315 23.80 12.40 14.55
CA ARG A 315 24.76 12.19 15.64
C ARG A 315 25.11 10.71 15.81
N ARG A 316 24.09 9.85 15.89
CA ARG A 316 24.27 8.41 16.08
C ARG A 316 25.00 7.73 14.91
N VAL A 317 24.68 8.10 13.68
CA VAL A 317 25.41 7.63 12.48
C VAL A 317 26.86 8.10 12.51
N LYS A 318 27.12 9.35 12.89
CA LYS A 318 28.49 9.88 13.05
C LYS A 318 29.28 9.13 14.13
N GLU A 319 28.69 8.90 15.30
CA GLU A 319 29.31 8.18 16.43
C GLU A 319 29.64 6.72 16.07
N LYS A 320 28.78 6.06 15.30
CA LYS A 320 28.99 4.69 14.81
C LYS A 320 29.87 4.61 13.54
N GLY A 321 30.42 5.74 13.06
CA GLY A 321 31.27 5.78 11.87
C GLY A 321 30.55 5.53 10.54
N GLY A 322 29.23 5.69 10.50
CA GLY A 322 28.42 5.50 9.29
C GLY A 322 28.42 6.70 8.34
N SER A 323 28.01 6.44 7.09
CA SER A 323 27.99 7.43 6.03
C SER A 323 26.72 8.30 6.07
N ARG A 324 26.87 9.57 6.44
CA ARG A 324 25.78 10.57 6.36
C ARG A 324 25.25 10.76 4.94
N HIS A 325 26.08 10.52 3.91
CA HIS A 325 25.65 10.54 2.52
C HIS A 325 24.55 9.50 2.24
N HIS A 326 24.71 8.26 2.72
CA HIS A 326 23.70 7.21 2.55
C HIS A 326 22.42 7.50 3.34
N LEU A 327 22.54 8.13 4.51
CA LEU A 327 21.39 8.60 5.28
C LEU A 327 20.61 9.68 4.51
N VAL A 328 21.29 10.70 3.98
CA VAL A 328 20.66 11.76 3.16
C VAL A 328 20.03 11.19 1.90
N ASN A 329 20.70 10.26 1.21
CA ASN A 329 20.16 9.61 0.02
C ASN A 329 18.81 8.93 0.32
N ALA A 330 18.75 8.10 1.37
CA ALA A 330 17.53 7.39 1.73
C ALA A 330 16.40 8.35 2.16
N ILE A 331 16.71 9.38 2.95
CA ILE A 331 15.71 10.38 3.39
C ILE A 331 15.22 11.21 2.21
N ALA A 332 16.12 11.66 1.33
CA ALA A 332 15.74 12.39 0.12
C ALA A 332 14.86 11.54 -0.80
N ALA A 333 15.18 10.25 -0.95
CA ALA A 333 14.35 9.32 -1.72
C ALA A 333 12.96 9.15 -1.11
N TYR A 334 12.87 9.05 0.22
CA TYR A 334 11.58 8.99 0.91
C TYR A 334 10.75 10.25 0.68
N ILE A 335 11.34 11.43 0.86
CA ILE A 335 10.65 12.72 0.70
C ILE A 335 10.23 12.93 -0.76
N ALA A 336 11.15 12.73 -1.72
CA ALA A 336 10.86 12.87 -3.15
C ALA A 336 9.75 11.94 -3.62
N ARG A 337 9.70 10.70 -3.08
CA ARG A 337 8.65 9.74 -3.42
C ARG A 337 7.29 10.14 -2.83
N ASN A 338 7.24 10.67 -1.61
CA ASN A 338 5.97 10.85 -0.90
C ASN A 338 5.44 12.29 -0.88
N THR A 339 6.10 13.25 -1.52
CA THR A 339 5.68 14.66 -1.55
C THR A 339 5.47 15.18 -2.96
N ASN A 340 4.77 16.30 -3.10
CA ASN A 340 4.65 17.06 -4.35
C ASN A 340 5.91 17.88 -4.71
N LEU A 341 7.03 17.70 -4.02
CA LEU A 341 8.22 18.55 -4.17
C LEU A 341 8.96 18.25 -5.47
N THR A 342 9.35 19.30 -6.18
CA THR A 342 10.31 19.20 -7.29
C THR A 342 11.73 18.97 -6.77
N PHE A 343 12.65 18.61 -7.66
CA PHE A 343 14.07 18.56 -7.33
C PHE A 343 14.56 19.89 -6.73
N GLU A 344 14.23 21.01 -7.38
CA GLU A 344 14.63 22.36 -6.97
C GLU A 344 14.09 22.72 -5.59
N ASP A 345 12.85 22.31 -5.31
CA ASP A 345 12.21 22.53 -4.01
C ASP A 345 12.88 21.72 -2.91
N LEU A 346 13.11 20.42 -3.15
CA LEU A 346 13.79 19.54 -2.20
C LEU A 346 15.24 19.96 -1.94
N ALA A 347 15.95 20.42 -2.97
CA ALA A 347 17.30 20.97 -2.83
C ALA A 347 17.32 22.20 -1.91
N LYS A 348 16.38 23.14 -2.05
CA LYS A 348 16.28 24.32 -1.17
C LYS A 348 16.01 23.93 0.28
N ILE A 349 15.10 22.98 0.52
CA ILE A 349 14.82 22.48 1.87
C ILE A 349 16.10 21.88 2.47
N TRP A 350 16.80 21.04 1.71
CA TRP A 350 18.03 20.40 2.16
C TRP A 350 19.20 21.36 2.36
N GLU A 351 19.25 22.48 1.65
CA GLU A 351 20.26 23.52 1.87
C GLU A 351 20.13 24.10 3.29
N ILE A 352 18.89 24.38 3.72
CA ILE A 352 18.59 24.86 5.07
C ILE A 352 18.91 23.77 6.11
N VAL A 353 18.47 22.53 5.86
CA VAL A 353 18.76 21.40 6.75
C VAL A 353 20.27 21.20 6.90
N HIS A 354 21.03 21.26 5.79
CA HIS A 354 22.48 21.11 5.78
C HIS A 354 23.16 22.21 6.60
N ALA A 355 22.82 23.48 6.36
CA ALA A 355 23.39 24.62 7.08
C ALA A 355 23.18 24.49 8.60
N GLU A 356 22.01 24.02 9.03
CA GLU A 356 21.70 23.86 10.45
C GLU A 356 22.39 22.62 11.06
N LEU A 357 22.49 21.51 10.33
CA LEU A 357 23.28 20.34 10.77
C LEU A 357 24.77 20.68 10.88
N VAL A 358 25.31 21.54 10.00
CA VAL A 358 26.66 22.09 10.10
C VAL A 358 26.80 22.93 11.38
N ARG A 359 25.84 23.82 11.67
CA ARG A 359 25.82 24.62 12.91
C ARG A 359 25.84 23.75 14.16
N LEU A 360 25.19 22.59 14.13
CA LEU A 360 25.17 21.60 15.22
C LEU A 360 26.41 20.69 15.25
N GLY A 361 27.37 20.85 14.34
CA GLY A 361 28.57 20.01 14.24
C GLY A 361 28.28 18.57 13.76
N LEU A 362 27.12 18.36 13.13
CA LEU A 362 26.64 17.06 12.67
C LEU A 362 26.89 16.81 11.18
N GLU A 363 27.31 17.83 10.42
CA GLU A 363 27.66 17.75 9.00
C GLU A 363 28.91 18.61 8.67
N ASP A 364 29.59 18.34 7.56
CA ASP A 364 30.74 19.13 7.09
C ASP A 364 30.26 20.32 6.22
N PRO A 365 30.69 21.57 6.49
CA PRO A 365 30.31 22.74 5.69
C PRO A 365 30.66 22.65 4.20
N ASN A 366 31.65 21.84 3.82
CA ASN A 366 32.08 21.68 2.43
C ASN A 366 31.30 20.59 1.68
N ASP A 367 30.45 19.82 2.37
CA ASP A 367 29.77 18.65 1.80
C ASP A 367 28.49 19.00 1.04
N TRP A 368 28.05 20.26 1.03
CA TRP A 368 26.81 20.68 0.36
C TRP A 368 26.75 20.24 -1.10
N SER A 369 27.83 20.45 -1.87
CA SER A 369 27.87 20.05 -3.29
C SER A 369 27.63 18.55 -3.46
N ASN A 370 28.19 17.72 -2.58
CA ASN A 370 27.96 16.27 -2.59
C ASN A 370 26.50 15.95 -2.27
N ARG A 371 25.90 16.60 -1.27
CA ARG A 371 24.49 16.41 -0.89
C ARG A 371 23.53 16.84 -2.00
N TYR A 372 23.77 17.98 -2.63
CA TYR A 372 23.02 18.46 -3.78
C TYR A 372 23.00 17.44 -4.93
N HIS A 373 24.17 16.92 -5.32
CA HIS A 373 24.26 15.89 -6.36
C HIS A 373 23.61 14.57 -5.94
N THR A 374 23.64 14.23 -4.66
CA THR A 374 22.94 13.04 -4.13
C THR A 374 21.43 13.17 -4.29
N ILE A 375 20.87 14.31 -3.90
CA ILE A 375 19.42 14.58 -4.01
C ILE A 375 19.00 14.61 -5.49
N LYS A 376 19.84 15.18 -6.34
CA LYS A 376 19.62 15.19 -7.79
C LYS A 376 19.58 13.77 -8.37
N ASP A 377 20.58 12.95 -8.06
CA ASP A 377 20.65 11.55 -8.50
C ASP A 377 19.43 10.73 -8.04
N VAL A 378 18.98 10.94 -6.81
CA VAL A 378 17.74 10.33 -6.29
C VAL A 378 16.52 10.72 -7.14
N TYR A 379 16.32 12.00 -7.39
CA TYR A 379 15.16 12.49 -8.14
C TYR A 379 15.17 11.97 -9.58
N GLU A 380 16.35 11.95 -10.19
CA GLU A 380 16.55 11.44 -11.53
C GLU A 380 16.29 9.94 -11.65
N LYS A 381 16.71 9.16 -10.66
CA LYS A 381 16.41 7.72 -10.57
C LYS A 381 14.91 7.48 -10.44
N LEU A 382 14.23 8.23 -9.58
CA LEU A 382 12.78 8.12 -9.41
C LEU A 382 12.04 8.50 -10.71
N GLN A 383 12.45 9.56 -11.41
CA GLN A 383 11.91 9.94 -12.72
C GLN A 383 12.14 8.87 -13.80
N ALA A 384 13.27 8.17 -13.74
CA ALA A 384 13.57 7.06 -14.64
C ALA A 384 12.83 5.76 -14.27
N GLY A 385 11.95 5.78 -13.26
CA GLY A 385 11.24 4.59 -12.77
C GLY A 385 12.13 3.61 -11.99
N THR A 386 13.32 4.04 -11.57
CA THR A 386 14.24 3.20 -10.79
C THR A 386 13.75 3.10 -9.36
N PHE A 387 13.55 1.86 -8.89
CA PHE A 387 13.13 1.60 -7.53
C PHE A 387 14.28 1.82 -6.53
N LEU A 388 14.04 2.65 -5.51
CA LEU A 388 14.94 2.86 -4.38
C LEU A 388 14.22 2.45 -3.09
N GLY A 389 14.40 1.18 -2.68
CA GLY A 389 13.91 0.66 -1.40
C GLY A 389 14.64 1.36 -0.25
N THR A 390 14.01 2.37 0.35
CA THR A 390 14.63 3.27 1.33
C THR A 390 15.13 2.54 2.57
N ARG A 391 14.38 1.53 3.03
CA ARG A 391 14.75 0.69 4.18
C ARG A 391 15.85 -0.29 3.81
N ALA A 392 15.67 -1.08 2.75
CA ALA A 392 16.70 -2.02 2.27
C ALA A 392 18.03 -1.32 1.95
N TYR A 393 17.98 -0.11 1.38
CA TYR A 393 19.15 0.71 1.12
C TYR A 393 19.88 1.09 2.41
N MET A 394 19.15 1.57 3.42
CA MET A 394 19.74 1.88 4.73
C MET A 394 20.29 0.64 5.41
N LEU A 395 19.62 -0.51 5.36
CA LEU A 395 20.15 -1.76 5.95
C LEU A 395 21.46 -2.19 5.28
N LYS A 396 21.54 -2.02 3.96
CA LYS A 396 22.74 -2.36 3.17
C LYS A 396 23.92 -1.44 3.46
N TYR A 397 23.69 -0.12 3.51
CA TYR A 397 24.75 0.88 3.54
C TYR A 397 24.99 1.52 4.91
N LEU A 398 24.04 1.38 5.84
CA LEU A 398 24.14 1.74 7.25
C LEU A 398 24.08 0.47 8.11
N ASN A 399 24.84 -0.56 7.74
CA ASN A 399 24.86 -1.86 8.43
C ASN A 399 25.31 -1.83 9.90
N MET A 400 25.81 -0.69 10.38
CA MET A 400 26.08 -0.44 11.80
C MET A 400 24.81 -0.08 12.62
N MET A 401 23.70 0.17 11.93
CA MET A 401 22.40 0.47 12.53
C MET A 401 21.54 -0.80 12.57
N SER A 402 20.77 -0.97 13.65
CA SER A 402 19.77 -2.05 13.73
C SER A 402 18.57 -1.77 12.84
N GLU A 403 17.80 -2.81 12.55
CA GLU A 403 16.57 -2.70 11.77
C GLU A 403 15.55 -1.78 12.45
N GLU A 404 15.45 -1.81 13.79
CA GLU A 404 14.60 -0.93 14.59
C GLU A 404 15.06 0.53 14.49
N GLU A 405 16.38 0.79 14.56
CA GLU A 405 16.93 2.14 14.41
C GLU A 405 16.62 2.73 13.03
N ILE A 406 16.72 1.92 11.97
CA ILE A 406 16.40 2.33 10.61
C ILE A 406 14.90 2.63 10.45
N VAL A 407 14.04 1.80 11.06
CA VAL A 407 12.58 2.06 11.10
C VAL A 407 12.29 3.37 11.83
N GLU A 408 12.98 3.67 12.93
CA GLU A 408 12.80 4.92 13.67
C GLU A 408 13.31 6.15 12.91
N ILE A 409 14.37 6.03 12.11
CA ILE A 409 14.80 7.12 11.19
C ILE A 409 13.67 7.46 10.22
N LEU A 410 13.05 6.45 9.58
CA LEU A 410 11.92 6.68 8.67
C LEU A 410 10.73 7.30 9.40
N ARG A 411 10.41 6.81 10.61
CA ARG A 411 9.36 7.43 11.46
C ARG A 411 9.67 8.88 11.81
N ALA A 412 10.93 9.24 12.03
CA ALA A 412 11.34 10.62 12.27
C ALA A 412 11.07 11.53 11.07
N VAL A 413 11.37 11.05 9.85
CA VAL A 413 11.02 11.76 8.60
C VAL A 413 9.50 11.93 8.49
N LYS A 414 8.72 10.88 8.79
CA LYS A 414 7.25 10.96 8.80
C LYS A 414 6.73 11.98 9.80
N ARG A 415 7.27 12.03 11.01
CA ARG A 415 6.87 13.03 12.03
C ARG A 415 7.11 14.46 11.54
N ALA A 416 8.23 14.69 10.84
CA ALA A 416 8.50 15.99 10.23
C ALA A 416 7.50 16.34 9.12
N LEU A 417 7.10 15.36 8.31
CA LEU A 417 6.15 15.52 7.19
C LEU A 417 4.67 15.51 7.61
N PHE A 418 4.33 14.99 8.79
CA PHE A 418 2.95 14.78 9.25
C PHE A 418 2.00 15.99 9.09
N PRO A 419 2.41 17.25 9.35
CA PRO A 419 1.54 18.41 9.14
C PRO A 419 1.09 18.62 7.69
N TYR A 420 1.87 18.12 6.74
CA TYR A 420 1.65 18.26 5.31
C TYR A 420 0.83 17.09 4.74
N LEU A 421 0.47 16.11 5.57
CA LEU A 421 -0.31 14.95 5.14
C LEU A 421 -1.66 15.42 4.61
N LYS A 422 -1.96 15.08 3.36
CA LYS A 422 -3.29 15.27 2.77
C LYS A 422 -4.06 13.96 2.86
N PRO A 423 -4.95 13.81 3.87
CA PRO A 423 -5.67 12.58 4.08
C PRO A 423 -6.68 12.35 2.95
N VAL A 424 -6.93 11.09 2.63
CA VAL A 424 -7.95 10.69 1.67
C VAL A 424 -9.33 11.10 2.18
N ASN A 425 -10.15 11.64 1.29
CA ASN A 425 -11.49 12.06 1.62
C ASN A 425 -12.50 11.23 0.83
N ALA A 426 -13.04 10.17 1.45
CA ALA A 426 -14.08 9.34 0.83
C ALA A 426 -15.32 10.15 0.39
N GLY A 427 -15.61 11.27 1.07
CA GLY A 427 -16.71 12.17 0.75
C GLY A 427 -16.49 13.03 -0.50
N PHE A 428 -15.28 13.05 -1.08
CA PHE A 428 -14.99 13.73 -2.34
C PHE A 428 -15.85 13.16 -3.48
N VAL A 429 -15.83 11.83 -3.66
CA VAL A 429 -16.54 11.15 -4.75
C VAL A 429 -18.05 11.35 -4.64
N SER A 430 -18.61 11.40 -3.43
CA SER A 430 -20.05 11.60 -3.23
C SER A 430 -20.57 12.98 -3.65
N LYS A 431 -19.69 13.95 -3.89
CA LYS A 431 -20.10 15.26 -4.45
C LYS A 431 -20.43 15.18 -5.94
N PHE A 432 -19.88 14.18 -6.62
CA PHE A 432 -20.04 14.00 -8.06
C PHE A 432 -21.04 12.88 -8.30
N VAL A 433 -22.29 13.26 -8.58
CA VAL A 433 -23.38 12.32 -8.83
C VAL A 433 -23.57 12.18 -10.33
N ASP A 434 -23.48 10.96 -10.85
CA ASP A 434 -23.85 10.67 -12.22
C ASP A 434 -25.39 10.55 -12.32
N GLU A 435 -26.04 11.64 -12.72
CA GLU A 435 -27.50 11.66 -12.90
C GLU A 435 -27.89 11.68 -14.38
N PRO A 436 -28.97 10.98 -14.76
CA PRO A 436 -29.50 11.04 -16.12
C PRO A 436 -30.17 12.39 -16.39
N TYR A 437 -30.17 12.81 -17.65
CA TYR A 437 -30.83 14.04 -18.07
C TYR A 437 -32.36 13.88 -18.15
N GLY A 438 -33.08 14.96 -17.90
CA GLY A 438 -34.46 15.11 -18.34
C GLY A 438 -34.55 15.08 -19.86
N ARG A 439 -35.72 14.70 -20.39
CA ARG A 439 -35.92 14.56 -21.85
C ARG A 439 -35.59 15.82 -22.64
N ASP A 440 -35.92 16.98 -22.09
CA ASP A 440 -35.78 18.28 -22.76
C ASP A 440 -34.44 18.99 -22.47
N GLU A 441 -33.65 18.43 -21.55
CA GLU A 441 -32.38 19.02 -21.06
C GLU A 441 -31.15 18.26 -21.56
N ALA A 442 -31.34 17.13 -22.25
CA ALA A 442 -30.25 16.25 -22.63
C ALA A 442 -29.37 16.86 -23.75
N PRO A 443 -28.09 17.18 -23.48
CA PRO A 443 -27.18 17.69 -24.49
C PRO A 443 -26.86 16.63 -25.54
N LYS A 444 -26.53 17.08 -26.74
CA LYS A 444 -26.08 16.21 -27.84
C LYS A 444 -24.57 16.28 -28.07
N LYS A 445 -23.90 17.33 -27.58
CA LYS A 445 -22.46 17.51 -27.67
C LYS A 445 -21.83 17.50 -26.28
N TRP A 446 -20.61 17.00 -26.20
CA TRP A 446 -19.87 16.90 -24.95
C TRP A 446 -19.56 18.29 -24.36
N GLU A 447 -19.28 19.25 -25.23
CA GLU A 447 -18.98 20.65 -24.87
C GLU A 447 -20.17 21.41 -24.27
N ASP A 448 -21.38 20.84 -24.34
CA ASP A 448 -22.60 21.41 -23.76
C ASP A 448 -22.91 20.82 -22.36
N VAL A 449 -22.17 19.78 -21.91
CA VAL A 449 -22.31 19.18 -20.57
C VAL A 449 -21.71 20.11 -19.51
N ASP A 450 -22.36 20.31 -18.38
CA ASP A 450 -21.82 21.13 -17.29
C ASP A 450 -20.54 20.52 -16.66
N GLU A 451 -19.67 21.38 -16.13
CA GLU A 451 -18.36 20.97 -15.62
C GLU A 451 -18.45 19.93 -14.49
N ASP A 452 -19.43 20.05 -13.59
CA ASP A 452 -19.63 19.11 -12.49
C ASP A 452 -19.98 17.71 -12.99
N ARG A 453 -20.91 17.60 -13.97
CA ARG A 453 -21.23 16.31 -14.62
C ARG A 453 -20.07 15.77 -15.45
N ARG A 454 -19.27 16.62 -16.11
CA ARG A 454 -18.04 16.16 -16.78
C ARG A 454 -17.08 15.56 -15.77
N LYS A 455 -16.80 16.26 -14.68
CA LYS A 455 -15.93 15.75 -13.61
C LYS A 455 -16.48 14.45 -13.03
N ALA A 456 -17.80 14.33 -12.86
CA ALA A 456 -18.45 13.09 -12.42
C ALA A 456 -18.23 11.92 -13.39
N VAL A 457 -18.26 12.15 -14.70
CA VAL A 457 -17.94 11.13 -15.72
C VAL A 457 -16.47 10.70 -15.62
N GLY A 458 -15.53 11.63 -15.47
CA GLY A 458 -14.11 11.31 -15.26
C GLY A 458 -13.87 10.47 -14.01
N VAL A 459 -14.46 10.90 -12.88
CA VAL A 459 -14.44 10.16 -11.61
C VAL A 459 -15.03 8.76 -11.76
N PHE A 460 -16.14 8.62 -12.49
CA PHE A 460 -16.79 7.34 -12.73
C PHE A 460 -15.87 6.37 -13.47
N PHE A 461 -15.27 6.79 -14.59
CA PHE A 461 -14.41 5.91 -15.38
C PHE A 461 -13.12 5.53 -14.64
N ILE A 462 -12.46 6.48 -13.99
CA ILE A 462 -11.27 6.18 -13.17
C ILE A 462 -11.64 5.18 -12.05
N ARG A 463 -12.78 5.35 -11.39
CA ARG A 463 -13.28 4.40 -10.39
C ARG A 463 -13.59 3.03 -10.99
N ALA A 464 -14.09 2.97 -12.22
CA ALA A 464 -14.36 1.71 -12.91
C ALA A 464 -13.06 0.94 -13.16
N LEU A 465 -12.01 1.63 -13.62
CA LEU A 465 -10.68 1.09 -13.93
C LEU A 465 -9.82 0.79 -12.70
N ALA A 466 -10.07 1.46 -11.57
CA ALA A 466 -9.30 1.28 -10.36
C ALA A 466 -9.31 -0.19 -9.89
N PHE A 467 -8.09 -0.74 -9.73
CA PHE A 467 -7.79 -2.15 -9.39
C PHE A 467 -8.27 -3.20 -10.41
N GLU A 468 -8.57 -2.78 -11.65
CA GLU A 468 -8.80 -3.71 -12.75
C GLU A 468 -7.51 -4.45 -13.11
N THR A 469 -7.63 -5.73 -13.42
CA THR A 469 -6.49 -6.62 -13.69
C THR A 469 -6.27 -6.88 -15.17
N ALA A 470 -7.21 -6.45 -16.03
CA ALA A 470 -7.03 -6.48 -17.48
C ALA A 470 -5.93 -5.51 -17.91
N GLU A 471 -5.05 -5.98 -18.80
CA GLU A 471 -3.99 -5.16 -19.41
C GLU A 471 -4.58 -4.25 -20.50
N TYR A 472 -5.51 -4.79 -21.29
CA TYR A 472 -6.22 -4.08 -22.35
C TYR A 472 -7.71 -3.95 -22.02
N ILE A 473 -8.28 -2.82 -22.43
CA ILE A 473 -9.71 -2.50 -22.24
C ILE A 473 -10.32 -1.99 -23.54
N TYR A 474 -11.59 -2.31 -23.75
CA TYR A 474 -12.43 -1.72 -24.79
C TYR A 474 -13.37 -0.72 -24.13
N VAL A 475 -13.49 0.48 -24.69
CA VAL A 475 -14.30 1.56 -24.08
C VAL A 475 -15.79 1.19 -24.09
N GLU A 476 -16.24 0.45 -25.10
CA GLU A 476 -17.60 -0.06 -25.21
C GLU A 476 -17.99 -1.06 -24.10
N ASP A 477 -17.02 -1.82 -23.60
CA ASP A 477 -17.19 -2.84 -22.55
C ASP A 477 -17.25 -2.22 -21.14
N LEU A 478 -16.80 -0.97 -21.00
CA LEU A 478 -16.87 -0.26 -19.73
C LEU A 478 -18.32 0.07 -19.38
N PRO A 479 -18.69 0.02 -18.09
CA PRO A 479 -19.99 0.50 -17.64
C PRO A 479 -20.14 1.97 -18.02
N LYS A 480 -21.33 2.34 -18.51
CA LYS A 480 -21.60 3.69 -18.99
C LYS A 480 -22.23 4.55 -17.88
N PRO A 481 -21.70 5.75 -17.57
CA PRO A 481 -22.28 6.66 -16.58
C PRO A 481 -23.73 7.03 -16.91
N LYS A 482 -24.55 7.28 -15.88
CA LYS A 482 -25.95 7.71 -16.10
C LYS A 482 -26.06 9.06 -16.81
N THR A 483 -25.02 9.89 -16.82
CA THR A 483 -24.94 11.14 -17.60
C THR A 483 -25.25 10.92 -19.09
N PHE A 484 -24.95 9.74 -19.64
CA PHE A 484 -25.28 9.37 -21.03
C PHE A 484 -26.68 8.77 -21.18
N SER A 485 -27.53 8.88 -20.17
CA SER A 485 -28.91 8.38 -20.17
C SER A 485 -29.92 9.53 -20.07
N ILE A 486 -31.04 9.35 -20.76
CA ILE A 486 -32.19 10.26 -20.77
C ILE A 486 -33.34 9.57 -20.06
N LYS A 487 -33.94 10.25 -19.08
CA LYS A 487 -35.17 9.80 -18.43
C LYS A 487 -36.32 9.82 -19.43
N SER A 488 -36.98 8.69 -19.58
CA SER A 488 -38.23 8.55 -20.33
C SER A 488 -39.29 7.88 -19.46
N HIS A 489 -40.55 8.10 -19.78
CA HIS A 489 -41.65 7.35 -19.17
C HIS A 489 -42.09 6.25 -20.15
N SER A 490 -42.25 5.03 -19.65
CA SER A 490 -42.91 3.97 -20.40
C SER A 490 -44.41 4.25 -20.49
N GLU A 491 -45.11 3.57 -21.42
CA GLU A 491 -46.57 3.63 -21.53
C GLU A 491 -47.27 3.25 -20.21
N ASP A 492 -46.64 2.40 -19.38
CA ASP A 492 -47.12 2.01 -18.04
C ASP A 492 -46.82 3.02 -16.90
N GLY A 493 -46.29 4.21 -17.23
CA GLY A 493 -45.93 5.24 -16.24
C GLY A 493 -44.65 4.99 -15.44
N LYS A 494 -43.91 3.89 -15.70
CA LYS A 494 -42.62 3.61 -15.06
C LYS A 494 -41.48 4.38 -15.73
N GLU A 495 -40.57 4.91 -14.92
CA GLU A 495 -39.36 5.59 -15.40
C GLU A 495 -38.44 4.56 -16.09
N LYS A 496 -38.08 4.82 -17.35
CA LYS A 496 -37.09 4.09 -18.14
C LYS A 496 -35.93 5.01 -18.49
N LEU A 497 -34.74 4.44 -18.62
CA LEU A 497 -33.56 5.16 -19.09
C LEU A 497 -33.31 4.79 -20.56
N ARG A 498 -33.17 5.80 -21.42
CA ARG A 498 -32.78 5.65 -22.82
C ARG A 498 -31.36 6.18 -23.00
N PHE A 499 -30.49 5.42 -23.65
CA PHE A 499 -29.12 5.84 -23.93
C PHE A 499 -29.06 6.98 -24.96
N ASN A 500 -28.20 7.97 -24.71
CA ASN A 500 -27.96 9.13 -25.58
C ASN A 500 -26.73 8.89 -26.47
N GLU A 501 -26.95 8.19 -27.58
CA GLU A 501 -25.89 7.83 -28.53
C GLU A 501 -25.13 9.05 -29.07
N ALA A 502 -25.83 10.16 -29.35
CA ALA A 502 -25.21 11.36 -29.89
C ALA A 502 -24.18 11.97 -28.92
N LEU A 503 -24.54 12.05 -27.64
CA LEU A 503 -23.64 12.54 -26.60
C LEU A 503 -22.44 11.60 -26.38
N TRP A 504 -22.68 10.28 -26.43
CA TRP A 504 -21.64 9.27 -26.32
C TRP A 504 -20.58 9.39 -27.43
N GLN A 505 -21.03 9.46 -28.68
CA GLN A 505 -20.11 9.61 -29.83
C GLN A 505 -19.37 10.95 -29.79
N SER A 506 -20.03 12.03 -29.35
CA SER A 506 -19.36 13.31 -29.13
C SER A 506 -18.28 13.24 -28.04
N PHE A 507 -18.51 12.48 -26.97
CA PHE A 507 -17.54 12.27 -25.89
C PHE A 507 -16.32 11.47 -26.37
N LEU A 508 -16.53 10.39 -27.13
CA LEU A 508 -15.43 9.59 -27.69
C LEU A 508 -14.56 10.41 -28.64
N SER A 509 -15.18 11.22 -29.51
CA SER A 509 -14.47 12.14 -30.40
C SER A 509 -13.64 13.17 -29.62
N TRP A 510 -14.13 13.68 -28.47
CA TRP A 510 -13.40 14.62 -27.63
C TRP A 510 -12.22 13.96 -26.88
N LEU A 511 -12.39 12.71 -26.46
CA LEU A 511 -11.30 11.91 -25.91
C LEU A 511 -10.23 11.59 -26.97
N GLY A 512 -10.63 11.50 -28.25
CA GLY A 512 -9.76 11.08 -29.35
C GLY A 512 -9.69 9.55 -29.47
N VAL A 513 -10.77 8.86 -29.11
CA VAL A 513 -10.85 7.39 -29.06
C VAL A 513 -11.83 6.88 -30.12
N GLN A 514 -11.49 5.77 -30.77
CA GLN A 514 -12.36 5.04 -31.68
C GLN A 514 -12.91 3.78 -31.00
N GLU A 515 -14.19 3.46 -31.22
CA GLU A 515 -14.80 2.22 -30.72
C GLU A 515 -14.22 1.00 -31.46
N GLY A 516 -14.06 -0.13 -30.76
CA GLY A 516 -13.54 -1.38 -31.32
C GLY A 516 -12.02 -1.54 -31.25
N GLU A 517 -11.27 -0.50 -30.85
CA GLU A 517 -9.82 -0.59 -30.64
C GLU A 517 -9.47 -0.84 -29.17
N PRO A 518 -8.61 -1.82 -28.84
CA PRO A 518 -8.16 -2.05 -27.47
C PRO A 518 -7.16 -0.97 -27.04
N PHE A 519 -7.33 -0.45 -25.83
CA PHE A 519 -6.40 0.47 -25.20
C PHE A 519 -5.59 -0.23 -24.12
N ASP A 520 -4.30 0.11 -24.01
CA ASP A 520 -3.57 -0.14 -22.77
C ASP A 520 -4.28 0.59 -21.62
N ARG A 521 -4.59 -0.16 -20.55
CA ARG A 521 -5.38 0.36 -19.42
C ARG A 521 -4.69 1.56 -18.75
N VAL A 522 -3.38 1.53 -18.61
CA VAL A 522 -2.60 2.59 -17.93
C VAL A 522 -2.58 3.85 -18.79
N ASP A 523 -2.39 3.70 -20.10
CA ASP A 523 -2.43 4.85 -21.02
C ASP A 523 -3.82 5.49 -21.08
N PHE A 524 -4.89 4.69 -21.08
CA PHE A 524 -6.25 5.23 -21.05
C PHE A 524 -6.58 5.92 -19.72
N GLU A 525 -6.15 5.35 -18.59
CA GLU A 525 -6.29 5.99 -17.28
C GLU A 525 -5.56 7.34 -17.23
N ASN A 526 -4.33 7.41 -17.74
CA ASN A 526 -3.56 8.65 -17.83
C ASN A 526 -4.26 9.69 -18.71
N LEU A 527 -4.82 9.26 -19.85
CA LEU A 527 -5.60 10.12 -20.74
C LEU A 527 -6.81 10.71 -19.99
N LEU A 528 -7.55 9.91 -19.23
CA LEU A 528 -8.68 10.37 -18.43
C LEU A 528 -8.23 11.36 -17.35
N ILE A 529 -7.16 11.06 -16.63
CA ILE A 529 -6.61 11.95 -15.59
C ILE A 529 -6.27 13.32 -16.18
N GLU A 530 -5.57 13.34 -17.33
CA GLU A 530 -5.19 14.57 -18.03
C GLU A 530 -6.42 15.34 -18.52
N LYS A 531 -7.31 14.67 -19.27
CA LYS A 531 -8.48 15.29 -19.91
C LYS A 531 -9.48 15.88 -18.91
N PHE A 532 -9.61 15.26 -17.73
CA PHE A 532 -10.51 15.69 -16.68
C PHE A 532 -9.82 16.51 -15.57
N GLY A 533 -8.52 16.80 -15.72
CA GLY A 533 -7.73 17.55 -14.74
C GLY A 533 -7.85 16.95 -13.34
N ILE A 534 -7.78 15.63 -13.21
CA ILE A 534 -7.91 14.92 -11.94
C ILE A 534 -6.59 15.07 -11.20
N THR A 535 -6.62 15.71 -10.03
CA THR A 535 -5.41 15.86 -9.23
C THR A 535 -5.07 14.54 -8.55
N GLU A 536 -3.83 14.43 -8.12
CA GLU A 536 -3.32 13.32 -7.31
C GLU A 536 -4.18 12.99 -6.08
N HIS A 537 -4.52 14.00 -5.28
CA HIS A 537 -5.33 13.82 -4.07
C HIS A 537 -6.74 13.29 -4.40
N GLU A 538 -7.32 13.79 -5.49
CA GLU A 538 -8.60 13.31 -6.01
C GLU A 538 -8.49 11.84 -6.43
N LEU A 539 -7.43 11.47 -7.16
CA LEU A 539 -7.17 10.09 -7.58
C LEU A 539 -7.10 9.13 -6.39
N ARG A 540 -6.34 9.48 -5.34
CA ARG A 540 -6.30 8.69 -4.08
C ARG A 540 -7.67 8.55 -3.44
N SER A 541 -8.47 9.62 -3.43
CA SER A 541 -9.83 9.60 -2.88
C SER A 541 -10.79 8.73 -3.71
N ILE A 542 -10.64 8.73 -5.04
CA ILE A 542 -11.39 7.87 -5.97
C ILE A 542 -11.04 6.40 -5.74
N TYR A 543 -9.75 6.09 -5.68
CA TYR A 543 -9.25 4.74 -5.41
C TYR A 543 -9.69 4.25 -4.02
N PHE A 544 -9.61 5.09 -2.99
CA PHE A 544 -10.07 4.73 -1.66
C PHE A 544 -11.58 4.43 -1.64
N SER A 545 -12.39 5.23 -2.35
CA SER A 545 -13.83 4.94 -2.53
C SER A 545 -14.08 3.61 -3.27
N LYS A 546 -13.23 3.26 -4.24
CA LYS A 546 -13.26 1.94 -4.90
C LYS A 546 -12.89 0.82 -3.92
N VAL A 547 -11.88 0.98 -3.07
CA VAL A 547 -11.52 0.01 -2.02
C VAL A 547 -12.71 -0.25 -1.11
N LEU A 548 -13.31 0.81 -0.57
CA LEU A 548 -14.47 0.67 0.31
C LEU A 548 -15.59 -0.08 -0.41
N TYR A 549 -15.88 0.25 -1.67
CA TYR A 549 -16.88 -0.45 -2.47
C TYR A 549 -16.54 -1.92 -2.72
N LEU A 550 -15.29 -2.25 -3.03
CA LEU A 550 -14.83 -3.62 -3.30
C LEU A 550 -14.86 -4.49 -2.04
N LEU A 551 -14.54 -3.91 -0.88
CA LEU A 551 -14.47 -4.62 0.40
C LEU A 551 -15.77 -4.49 1.23
N THR A 552 -16.78 -3.80 0.69
CA THR A 552 -18.10 -3.68 1.32
C THR A 552 -18.70 -5.06 1.49
N PRO A 553 -19.21 -5.39 2.69
CA PRO A 553 -19.85 -6.68 2.93
C PRO A 553 -21.27 -6.70 2.35
N GLU A 554 -21.73 -7.89 1.98
CA GLU A 554 -23.12 -8.07 1.55
C GLU A 554 -24.06 -8.12 2.77
N GLY A 555 -25.15 -7.35 2.72
CA GLY A 555 -26.21 -7.41 3.73
C GLY A 555 -25.92 -6.76 5.09
N MET A 556 -24.75 -6.17 5.30
CA MET A 556 -24.45 -5.38 6.49
C MET A 556 -23.59 -4.15 6.19
N ARG A 557 -23.49 -3.23 7.14
CA ARG A 557 -22.55 -2.11 7.06
C ARG A 557 -21.11 -2.59 7.29
N MET A 558 -20.13 -1.91 6.72
CA MET A 558 -18.73 -2.10 7.10
C MET A 558 -18.49 -1.51 8.52
N PRO A 559 -17.89 -2.27 9.46
CA PRO A 559 -17.55 -1.76 10.78
C PRO A 559 -16.58 -0.59 10.71
N LYS A 560 -16.71 0.36 11.64
CA LYS A 560 -15.83 1.53 11.72
C LYS A 560 -14.35 1.14 11.80
N CYS A 561 -13.98 0.10 12.56
CA CYS A 561 -12.59 -0.36 12.65
C CYS A 561 -11.99 -0.71 11.28
N ILE A 562 -12.74 -1.41 10.42
CA ILE A 562 -12.30 -1.76 9.07
C ILE A 562 -12.09 -0.52 8.21
N VAL A 563 -13.03 0.42 8.25
CA VAL A 563 -12.94 1.69 7.51
C VAL A 563 -11.72 2.50 7.97
N GLU A 564 -11.48 2.59 9.28
CA GLU A 564 -10.34 3.33 9.84
C GLU A 564 -9.01 2.64 9.52
N PHE A 565 -8.91 1.31 9.53
CA PHE A 565 -7.69 0.62 9.13
C PHE A 565 -7.39 0.80 7.64
N LEU A 566 -8.40 0.71 6.78
CA LEU A 566 -8.22 0.98 5.34
C LEU A 566 -7.86 2.45 5.11
N LYS A 567 -8.43 3.38 5.90
CA LYS A 567 -8.10 4.79 5.82
C LYS A 567 -6.67 5.07 6.29
N GLU A 568 -6.24 4.47 7.40
CA GLU A 568 -4.87 4.54 7.89
C GLU A 568 -3.87 4.00 6.85
N LEU A 569 -4.17 2.87 6.19
CA LEU A 569 -3.36 2.41 5.07
C LEU A 569 -3.33 3.42 3.93
N ALA A 570 -4.48 3.98 3.56
CA ALA A 570 -4.58 4.93 2.47
C ALA A 570 -3.84 6.25 2.76
N ASP A 571 -3.90 6.72 4.00
CA ASP A 571 -3.26 7.96 4.48
C ASP A 571 -1.76 7.75 4.70
N GLU A 572 -1.38 6.79 5.54
CA GLU A 572 -0.02 6.61 6.04
C GLU A 572 0.83 5.63 5.22
N GLY A 573 0.19 4.79 4.40
CA GLY A 573 0.84 3.77 3.57
C GLY A 573 1.42 2.60 4.33
N ASN A 574 1.00 2.41 5.56
CA ASN A 574 1.47 1.33 6.40
C ASN A 574 0.39 0.90 7.41
N LEU A 575 0.48 -0.35 7.89
CA LEU A 575 -0.37 -0.89 8.95
C LEU A 575 0.43 -1.84 9.84
N SER A 576 0.03 -2.00 11.11
CA SER A 576 0.61 -3.04 11.97
C SER A 576 0.17 -4.44 11.51
N ASP A 577 0.98 -5.47 11.80
CA ASP A 577 0.68 -6.84 11.39
C ASP A 577 -0.67 -7.33 11.94
N GLU A 578 -1.03 -6.93 13.17
CA GLU A 578 -2.32 -7.21 13.79
C GLU A 578 -3.50 -6.63 13.00
N LYS A 579 -3.38 -5.37 12.54
CA LYS A 579 -4.42 -4.71 11.73
C LYS A 579 -4.53 -5.39 10.35
N VAL A 580 -3.41 -5.78 9.75
CA VAL A 580 -3.39 -6.51 8.47
C VAL A 580 -4.04 -7.88 8.63
N ALA A 581 -3.72 -8.62 9.70
CA ALA A 581 -4.36 -9.90 9.99
C ALA A 581 -5.86 -9.74 10.20
N HIS A 582 -6.30 -8.72 10.94
CA HIS A 582 -7.73 -8.42 11.13
C HIS A 582 -8.43 -8.09 9.80
N LEU A 583 -7.80 -7.31 8.91
CA LEU A 583 -8.31 -7.06 7.56
C LEU A 583 -8.35 -8.35 6.72
N ALA A 584 -7.34 -9.23 6.81
CA ALA A 584 -7.33 -10.51 6.09
C ALA A 584 -8.53 -11.38 6.47
N HIS A 585 -8.81 -11.52 7.77
CA HIS A 585 -9.97 -12.25 8.26
C HIS A 585 -11.28 -11.60 7.79
N TRP A 586 -11.37 -10.27 7.85
CA TRP A 586 -12.54 -9.54 7.36
C TRP A 586 -12.80 -9.79 5.87
N ILE A 587 -11.75 -9.64 5.05
CA ILE A 587 -11.86 -9.78 3.59
C ILE A 587 -12.20 -11.22 3.20
N LYS A 588 -11.66 -12.22 3.89
CA LYS A 588 -11.94 -13.65 3.61
C LYS A 588 -13.41 -14.01 3.80
N TYR A 589 -14.05 -13.48 4.85
CA TYR A 589 -15.36 -13.96 5.28
C TYR A 589 -16.52 -13.00 4.99
N PHE A 590 -16.26 -11.70 4.91
CA PHE A 590 -17.31 -10.69 4.81
C PHE A 590 -17.25 -9.84 3.56
N ALA A 591 -16.07 -9.58 2.97
CA ALA A 591 -16.02 -8.83 1.71
C ALA A 591 -16.76 -9.60 0.60
N LYS A 592 -17.51 -8.87 -0.24
CA LYS A 592 -18.24 -9.46 -1.35
C LYS A 592 -17.33 -10.31 -2.25
N PRO A 593 -17.81 -11.45 -2.77
CA PRO A 593 -17.07 -12.21 -3.76
C PRO A 593 -16.80 -11.33 -4.99
N LEU A 594 -15.56 -11.31 -5.44
CA LEU A 594 -15.20 -10.58 -6.65
C LEU A 594 -15.28 -11.52 -7.85
N ARG A 595 -15.87 -11.04 -8.95
CA ARG A 595 -15.99 -11.84 -10.18
C ARG A 595 -14.61 -12.24 -10.67
N HIS A 596 -14.51 -13.49 -11.13
CA HIS A 596 -13.31 -14.01 -11.74
C HIS A 596 -13.05 -13.30 -13.08
N SER A 597 -11.87 -12.71 -13.24
CA SER A 597 -11.37 -12.28 -14.56
C SER A 597 -11.07 -13.50 -15.43
N THR A 598 -11.01 -13.32 -16.75
CA THR A 598 -10.65 -14.38 -17.73
C THR A 598 -9.40 -15.15 -17.31
N THR A 599 -8.38 -14.45 -16.80
CA THR A 599 -7.13 -15.02 -16.27
C THR A 599 -7.36 -15.93 -15.07
N SER A 600 -8.21 -15.52 -14.12
CA SER A 600 -8.52 -16.35 -12.95
C SER A 600 -9.41 -17.56 -13.27
N ILE A 601 -10.25 -17.46 -14.30
CA ILE A 601 -11.01 -18.60 -14.85
C ILE A 601 -10.04 -19.63 -15.42
N MET A 602 -9.04 -19.19 -16.20
CA MET A 602 -8.00 -20.07 -16.75
C MET A 602 -7.16 -20.75 -15.66
N LEU A 603 -6.73 -20.00 -14.64
CA LEU A 603 -5.97 -20.56 -13.51
C LEU A 603 -6.78 -21.58 -12.70
N ARG A 604 -8.08 -21.30 -12.51
CA ARG A 604 -9.01 -22.24 -11.87
C ARG A 604 -9.20 -23.50 -12.71
N ALA A 605 -9.28 -23.38 -14.04
CA ALA A 605 -9.33 -24.51 -14.96
C ALA A 605 -8.04 -25.36 -14.93
N GLN A 606 -6.90 -24.76 -14.56
CA GLN A 606 -5.63 -25.45 -14.31
C GLN A 606 -5.50 -26.01 -12.88
N GLY A 607 -6.57 -26.00 -12.08
CA GLY A 607 -6.57 -26.53 -10.71
C GLY A 607 -5.92 -25.62 -9.68
N LYS A 608 -5.61 -24.35 -10.00
CA LYS A 608 -5.11 -23.37 -9.04
C LYS A 608 -6.28 -22.57 -8.46
N PRO A 609 -6.66 -22.76 -7.19
CA PRO A 609 -7.69 -21.94 -6.56
C PRO A 609 -7.17 -20.50 -6.40
N VAL A 610 -7.74 -19.54 -7.13
CA VAL A 610 -7.39 -18.11 -7.04
C VAL A 610 -8.55 -17.35 -6.46
N ASP A 611 -8.37 -16.80 -5.26
CA ASP A 611 -9.30 -15.86 -4.66
C ASP A 611 -8.98 -14.43 -5.12
N MET A 612 -9.86 -13.84 -5.93
CA MET A 612 -9.66 -12.50 -6.48
C MET A 612 -9.55 -11.41 -5.41
N ARG A 613 -10.01 -11.66 -4.18
CA ARG A 613 -9.84 -10.72 -3.06
C ARG A 613 -8.38 -10.55 -2.65
N MET A 614 -7.57 -11.61 -2.77
CA MET A 614 -6.12 -11.53 -2.53
C MET A 614 -5.41 -10.71 -3.61
N ALA A 615 -5.82 -10.86 -4.87
CA ALA A 615 -5.28 -10.07 -5.98
C ALA A 615 -5.62 -8.58 -5.83
N VAL A 616 -6.87 -8.27 -5.46
CA VAL A 616 -7.28 -6.90 -5.16
C VAL A 616 -6.53 -6.34 -3.95
N TRP A 617 -6.33 -7.11 -2.88
CA TRP A 617 -5.50 -6.65 -1.76
C TRP A 617 -4.08 -6.31 -2.19
N ALA A 618 -3.44 -7.16 -3.02
CA ALA A 618 -2.11 -6.87 -3.54
C ALA A 618 -2.09 -5.56 -4.33
N LYS A 619 -3.11 -5.27 -5.14
CA LYS A 619 -3.25 -4.00 -5.89
C LYS A 619 -3.54 -2.80 -4.99
N ILE A 620 -4.34 -2.97 -3.94
CA ILE A 620 -4.56 -1.94 -2.90
C ILE A 620 -3.23 -1.58 -2.24
N VAL A 621 -2.45 -2.59 -1.86
CA VAL A 621 -1.16 -2.41 -1.23
C VAL A 621 -0.16 -1.80 -2.20
N GLU A 622 -0.10 -2.24 -3.45
CA GLU A 622 0.74 -1.64 -4.50
C GLU A 622 0.46 -0.15 -4.69
N PHE A 623 -0.81 0.26 -4.62
CA PHE A 623 -1.21 1.65 -4.78
C PHE A 623 -0.99 2.50 -3.51
N PHE A 624 -1.34 1.97 -2.34
CA PHE A 624 -1.34 2.73 -1.09
C PHE A 624 -0.10 2.54 -0.22
N ALA A 625 0.72 1.51 -0.40
CA ALA A 625 1.90 1.29 0.45
C ALA A 625 2.96 2.39 0.23
N GLU A 626 3.63 2.78 1.32
CA GLU A 626 4.62 3.85 1.27
C GLU A 626 5.90 3.50 0.49
N ASP A 627 6.20 2.22 0.36
CA ASP A 627 7.25 1.64 -0.48
C ASP A 627 7.04 0.14 -0.72
N ASP A 628 7.83 -0.45 -1.61
CA ASP A 628 7.73 -1.87 -1.96
C ASP A 628 8.14 -2.79 -0.81
N ASP A 629 8.99 -2.37 0.12
CA ASP A 629 9.38 -3.22 1.27
C ASP A 629 8.18 -3.37 2.21
N VAL A 630 7.51 -2.26 2.49
CA VAL A 630 6.23 -2.23 3.21
C VAL A 630 5.17 -2.98 2.41
N ALA A 631 5.09 -2.78 1.09
CA ALA A 631 4.14 -3.50 0.25
C ALA A 631 4.34 -5.01 0.34
N LYS A 632 5.57 -5.51 0.17
CA LYS A 632 5.92 -6.93 0.29
C LYS A 632 5.56 -7.48 1.67
N ARG A 633 5.85 -6.74 2.74
CA ARG A 633 5.47 -7.14 4.11
C ARG A 633 3.95 -7.22 4.25
N LEU A 634 3.22 -6.18 3.86
CA LEU A 634 1.76 -6.13 3.95
C LEU A 634 1.10 -7.26 3.14
N VAL A 635 1.59 -7.56 1.94
CA VAL A 635 1.10 -8.69 1.12
C VAL A 635 1.45 -10.03 1.78
N SER A 636 2.66 -10.21 2.29
CA SER A 636 3.09 -11.45 2.93
C SER A 636 2.31 -11.77 4.20
N VAL A 637 2.18 -10.78 5.11
CA VAL A 637 1.42 -10.91 6.35
C VAL A 637 -0.06 -11.15 6.06
N PHE A 638 -0.63 -10.41 5.10
CA PHE A 638 -2.02 -10.61 4.69
C PHE A 638 -2.23 -12.01 4.14
N LYS A 639 -1.39 -12.48 3.21
CA LYS A 639 -1.51 -13.79 2.59
C LYS A 639 -1.50 -14.89 3.65
N LYS A 640 -0.52 -14.85 4.55
CA LYS A 640 -0.41 -15.82 5.65
C LYS A 640 -1.66 -15.79 6.54
N ALA A 641 -2.06 -14.61 7.01
CA ALA A 641 -3.23 -14.46 7.87
C ALA A 641 -4.55 -14.82 7.14
N TYR A 642 -4.62 -14.62 5.83
CA TYR A 642 -5.78 -14.98 5.00
C TYR A 642 -5.88 -16.50 4.86
N GLU A 643 -4.78 -17.18 4.60
CA GLU A 643 -4.74 -18.64 4.50
C GLU A 643 -5.06 -19.29 5.85
N GLU A 644 -4.44 -18.81 6.92
CA GLU A 644 -4.59 -19.31 8.31
C GLU A 644 -5.87 -18.83 9.00
N ALA A 645 -6.62 -17.88 8.43
CA ALA A 645 -7.84 -17.39 9.05
C ALA A 645 -8.85 -18.53 9.23
N GLU A 646 -9.33 -18.69 10.46
CA GLU A 646 -10.38 -19.63 10.84
C GLU A 646 -11.63 -18.88 11.36
N PRO A 647 -12.84 -19.44 11.19
CA PRO A 647 -14.03 -19.00 11.90
C PRO A 647 -13.88 -19.12 13.42
N PRO A 648 -14.50 -18.23 14.23
CA PRO A 648 -15.21 -17.01 13.86
C PRO A 648 -14.27 -15.79 13.74
N PHE A 649 -14.73 -14.73 13.08
CA PHE A 649 -13.96 -13.49 12.95
C PHE A 649 -13.54 -12.89 14.32
N PRO A 650 -12.24 -12.62 14.53
CA PRO A 650 -11.73 -12.12 15.81
C PRO A 650 -12.04 -10.63 15.98
N CYS A 651 -13.07 -10.30 16.77
CA CYS A 651 -13.37 -8.95 17.21
C CYS A 651 -12.62 -8.63 18.51
N PHE A 652 -12.11 -7.40 18.68
CA PHE A 652 -11.45 -6.89 19.90
C PHE A 652 -12.34 -6.81 21.16
N GLY A 653 -13.40 -7.60 21.28
CA GLY A 653 -14.40 -7.44 22.35
C GLY A 653 -15.07 -6.05 22.31
N VAL A 654 -16.05 -5.82 23.18
CA VAL A 654 -16.75 -4.52 23.26
C VAL A 654 -15.97 -3.54 24.15
N LYS A 655 -15.41 -4.05 25.26
CA LYS A 655 -14.70 -3.25 26.27
C LYS A 655 -13.28 -2.82 25.86
N GLU A 656 -12.63 -3.60 25.00
CA GLU A 656 -11.25 -3.34 24.56
C GLU A 656 -11.20 -2.69 23.16
N CYS A 657 -12.35 -2.54 22.48
CA CYS A 657 -12.40 -1.90 21.17
C CYS A 657 -12.24 -0.38 21.31
N PRO A 658 -11.16 0.22 20.76
CA PRO A 658 -10.95 1.67 20.85
C PRO A 658 -12.03 2.47 20.10
N PHE A 659 -12.79 1.82 19.22
CA PHE A 659 -13.91 2.40 18.49
C PHE A 659 -15.26 2.27 19.21
N PHE A 660 -15.28 1.68 20.41
CA PHE A 660 -16.49 1.46 21.23
C PHE A 660 -17.30 2.73 21.55
N PRO A 661 -16.71 3.91 21.81
CA PRO A 661 -17.48 5.15 22.03
C PRO A 661 -18.42 5.49 20.87
N GLY A 662 -18.16 4.97 19.66
CA GLY A 662 -19.01 5.08 18.47
C GLY A 662 -19.89 3.85 18.18
N HIS A 663 -20.31 3.09 19.19
CA HIS A 663 -21.00 1.78 19.09
C HIS A 663 -22.11 1.68 18.03
N LYS A 664 -22.88 2.76 17.76
CA LYS A 664 -23.92 2.81 16.71
C LYS A 664 -23.40 2.52 15.29
N GLY A 665 -22.11 2.72 15.05
CA GLY A 665 -21.46 2.48 13.76
C GLY A 665 -21.07 1.02 13.49
N CYS A 666 -21.00 0.17 14.52
CA CYS A 666 -20.56 -1.21 14.36
C CYS A 666 -21.77 -2.15 14.24
N PRO A 667 -21.95 -2.87 13.12
CA PRO A 667 -23.09 -3.78 12.93
C PRO A 667 -23.07 -4.93 13.93
N PHE A 668 -21.89 -5.32 14.42
CA PHE A 668 -21.76 -6.36 15.42
C PHE A 668 -22.26 -5.91 16.81
N ILE A 669 -22.05 -4.64 17.17
CA ILE A 669 -22.43 -4.09 18.49
C ILE A 669 -23.88 -3.61 18.49
N ALA A 670 -24.27 -2.87 17.45
CA ALA A 670 -25.61 -2.29 17.28
C ALA A 670 -26.12 -2.56 15.84
N PRO A 671 -26.59 -3.78 15.55
CA PRO A 671 -27.15 -4.09 14.24
C PRO A 671 -28.44 -3.34 13.98
N LYS A 672 -28.62 -2.91 12.72
CA LYS A 672 -29.94 -2.50 12.22
C LYS A 672 -30.78 -3.73 11.93
N ARG A 673 -32.10 -3.53 11.83
CA ARG A 673 -33.10 -4.58 11.57
C ARG A 673 -32.75 -5.53 10.42
N ASN A 674 -32.25 -5.01 9.31
CA ASN A 674 -31.84 -5.79 8.14
C ASN A 674 -30.45 -6.43 8.25
N GLU A 675 -29.66 -6.06 9.26
CA GLU A 675 -28.28 -6.55 9.49
C GLU A 675 -28.26 -7.69 10.51
N ILE A 676 -29.31 -7.82 11.34
CA ILE A 676 -29.43 -8.81 12.41
C ILE A 676 -29.10 -10.22 11.91
N LEU A 677 -29.62 -10.61 10.75
CA LEU A 677 -29.36 -11.94 10.21
C LEU A 677 -27.87 -12.18 9.89
N ALA A 678 -27.19 -11.17 9.34
CA ALA A 678 -25.78 -11.26 8.99
C ALA A 678 -24.86 -11.27 10.21
N VAL A 679 -25.31 -10.76 11.37
CA VAL A 679 -24.46 -10.58 12.57
C VAL A 679 -24.89 -11.39 13.81
N SER A 680 -26.10 -11.94 13.84
CA SER A 680 -26.70 -12.61 15.01
C SER A 680 -26.73 -14.13 14.90
N LEU A 681 -26.07 -14.71 13.90
CA LEU A 681 -25.76 -16.13 13.86
C LEU A 681 -24.88 -16.46 15.08
N VAL A 682 -25.36 -17.30 15.98
CA VAL A 682 -24.66 -17.71 17.20
C VAL A 682 -23.97 -19.05 17.01
N ASP A 683 -24.61 -19.98 16.30
CA ASP A 683 -24.09 -21.32 16.01
C ASP A 683 -24.84 -21.96 14.83
N VAL A 684 -24.19 -22.89 14.15
CA VAL A 684 -24.75 -23.68 13.05
C VAL A 684 -24.41 -25.15 13.25
N GLN A 685 -25.45 -25.96 13.48
CA GLN A 685 -25.31 -27.38 13.81
C GLN A 685 -25.84 -28.24 12.65
N ILE A 686 -25.02 -29.21 12.25
CA ILE A 686 -25.38 -30.22 11.25
C ILE A 686 -26.11 -31.36 11.98
N HIS A 687 -27.36 -31.62 11.59
CA HIS A 687 -28.14 -32.75 12.10
C HIS A 687 -28.26 -33.84 11.03
N GLY A 688 -27.17 -34.61 10.85
CA GLY A 688 -27.16 -35.74 9.92
C GLY A 688 -27.58 -35.36 8.50
N THR A 689 -28.39 -36.19 7.85
CA THR A 689 -28.99 -35.95 6.53
C THR A 689 -30.20 -35.01 6.56
N ASP A 690 -30.65 -34.58 7.75
CA ASP A 690 -32.02 -34.08 7.97
C ASP A 690 -32.08 -32.54 8.16
N GLY A 691 -30.97 -31.84 7.91
CA GLY A 691 -30.94 -30.38 7.78
C GLY A 691 -29.95 -29.65 8.68
N ILE A 692 -29.87 -28.33 8.47
CA ILE A 692 -29.01 -27.39 9.19
C ILE A 692 -29.84 -26.65 10.24
N VAL A 693 -29.38 -26.66 11.49
CA VAL A 693 -29.96 -25.89 12.59
C VAL A 693 -29.18 -24.58 12.77
N VAL A 694 -29.89 -23.45 12.70
CA VAL A 694 -29.31 -22.11 12.86
C VAL A 694 -29.72 -21.53 14.21
N VAL A 695 -28.74 -21.24 15.06
CA VAL A 695 -28.97 -20.58 16.35
C VAL A 695 -28.82 -19.08 16.17
N VAL A 696 -29.85 -18.31 16.50
CA VAL A 696 -29.84 -16.83 16.39
C VAL A 696 -29.96 -16.20 17.77
N GLY A 697 -29.17 -15.16 18.05
CA GLY A 697 -29.17 -14.45 19.33
C GLY A 697 -30.31 -13.42 19.46
N GLY A 698 -30.99 -13.40 20.61
CA GLY A 698 -31.94 -12.36 21.02
C GLY A 698 -33.41 -12.55 20.58
N GLY A 699 -34.36 -12.14 21.43
CA GLY A 699 -35.80 -12.38 21.21
C GLY A 699 -36.44 -11.65 20.02
N GLU A 700 -35.88 -10.50 19.61
CA GLU A 700 -36.29 -9.79 18.37
C GLU A 700 -35.73 -10.47 17.11
N GLY A 701 -34.47 -10.94 17.14
CA GLY A 701 -33.84 -11.66 16.04
C GLY A 701 -34.53 -12.99 15.73
N THR A 702 -34.96 -13.72 16.77
CA THR A 702 -35.79 -14.93 16.61
C THR A 702 -37.16 -14.62 16.00
N LYS A 703 -37.83 -13.53 16.41
CA LYS A 703 -39.14 -13.16 15.86
C LYS A 703 -39.07 -12.77 14.38
N GLU A 704 -38.03 -12.05 13.97
CA GLU A 704 -37.88 -11.63 12.56
C GLU A 704 -37.51 -12.80 11.63
N PHE A 705 -36.65 -13.72 12.09
CA PHE A 705 -36.33 -14.96 11.36
C PHE A 705 -37.59 -15.80 11.09
N VAL A 706 -38.47 -15.92 12.10
CA VAL A 706 -39.75 -16.64 12.02
C VAL A 706 -40.80 -15.91 11.16
N LEU A 707 -40.76 -14.58 11.07
CA LEU A 707 -41.73 -13.81 10.28
C LEU A 707 -41.40 -13.80 8.77
N ARG A 708 -40.11 -13.83 8.41
CA ARG A 708 -39.69 -13.89 6.99
C ARG A 708 -39.67 -15.31 6.43
N GLY A 709 -39.53 -16.31 7.30
CA GLY A 709 -39.46 -17.72 6.95
C GLY A 709 -40.58 -18.54 7.53
N ARG A 710 -41.32 -19.30 6.72
CA ARG A 710 -42.23 -20.34 7.24
C ARG A 710 -41.40 -21.49 7.84
N VAL A 711 -40.93 -21.32 9.08
CA VAL A 711 -40.19 -22.35 9.82
C VAL A 711 -41.13 -23.01 10.82
N GLU A 712 -41.40 -24.31 10.64
CA GLU A 712 -42.14 -25.12 11.61
C GLU A 712 -41.24 -25.60 12.75
N TRP A 713 -41.76 -25.53 13.98
CA TRP A 713 -41.04 -26.02 15.17
C TRP A 713 -41.34 -27.51 15.39
N VAL A 714 -40.38 -28.40 15.14
CA VAL A 714 -40.52 -29.80 15.55
C VAL A 714 -40.09 -29.94 17.01
N LYS A 715 -41.03 -30.37 17.86
CA LYS A 715 -40.89 -30.43 19.30
C LYS A 715 -40.45 -31.83 19.72
N VAL A 716 -39.19 -32.08 20.05
CA VAL A 716 -38.84 -33.34 20.75
C VAL A 716 -37.81 -33.18 21.87
N SER A 717 -38.32 -33.43 23.08
CA SER A 717 -37.65 -33.83 24.33
C SER A 717 -37.13 -32.78 25.33
N LYS A 718 -37.17 -33.21 26.59
CA LYS A 718 -37.09 -32.42 27.82
C LYS A 718 -35.65 -31.95 28.11
N LYS A 719 -35.22 -30.86 27.46
CA LYS A 719 -34.26 -29.87 28.00
C LYS A 719 -34.22 -28.64 27.07
N GLY A 720 -35.21 -27.77 27.27
CA GLY A 720 -35.02 -26.32 27.38
C GLY A 720 -34.58 -25.45 26.20
N VAL A 721 -34.07 -25.96 25.08
CA VAL A 721 -33.65 -25.08 23.97
C VAL A 721 -34.30 -25.50 22.66
N ARG A 722 -35.05 -24.57 22.05
CA ARG A 722 -35.72 -24.75 20.76
C ARG A 722 -34.87 -24.05 19.70
N TYR A 723 -34.51 -24.74 18.63
CA TYR A 723 -33.81 -24.13 17.49
C TYR A 723 -34.65 -24.26 16.22
N PRO A 724 -34.69 -23.23 15.36
CA PRO A 724 -35.34 -23.30 14.06
C PRO A 724 -34.52 -24.14 13.06
N ILE A 725 -35.20 -25.03 12.31
CA ILE A 725 -34.63 -25.78 11.17
C ILE A 725 -35.11 -25.06 9.90
N ALA A 726 -34.19 -24.61 9.04
CA ALA A 726 -34.56 -23.85 7.86
C ALA A 726 -33.78 -24.31 6.62
N GLU A 727 -34.35 -25.25 5.84
CA GLU A 727 -33.82 -25.64 4.53
C GLU A 727 -33.90 -24.49 3.51
N TRP A 728 -34.97 -23.69 3.54
CA TRP A 728 -35.16 -22.52 2.67
C TRP A 728 -34.21 -21.35 2.99
N PHE A 729 -33.61 -21.33 4.18
CA PHE A 729 -32.67 -20.29 4.59
C PHE A 729 -31.43 -20.31 3.71
N LEU A 730 -30.98 -21.49 3.26
CA LEU A 730 -29.83 -21.59 2.37
C LEU A 730 -30.10 -20.95 1.01
N ASP A 731 -31.31 -21.11 0.47
CA ASP A 731 -31.70 -20.51 -0.81
C ASP A 731 -31.79 -18.99 -0.72
N VAL A 732 -32.38 -18.46 0.36
CA VAL A 732 -32.49 -17.01 0.57
C VAL A 732 -31.13 -16.42 0.93
N PHE A 733 -30.34 -17.10 1.75
CA PHE A 733 -28.98 -16.70 2.07
C PHE A 733 -28.06 -16.74 0.84
N ALA A 734 -28.14 -17.76 0.00
CA ALA A 734 -27.35 -17.88 -1.22
C ALA A 734 -27.75 -16.84 -2.27
N LYS A 735 -29.06 -16.60 -2.47
CA LYS A 735 -29.57 -15.63 -3.45
C LYS A 735 -29.41 -14.18 -2.98
N GLU A 736 -29.67 -13.88 -1.71
CA GLU A 736 -29.65 -12.50 -1.20
C GLU A 736 -28.29 -12.07 -0.63
N PHE A 737 -27.45 -12.99 -0.13
CA PHE A 737 -26.23 -12.65 0.65
C PHE A 737 -24.92 -13.31 0.20
N LEU A 738 -24.97 -14.17 -0.82
CA LEU A 738 -23.80 -14.67 -1.54
C LEU A 738 -23.82 -14.27 -3.03
N ALA A 739 -24.86 -13.56 -3.47
CA ALA A 739 -25.11 -13.11 -4.84
C ALA A 739 -24.94 -14.19 -5.92
N LEU A 740 -25.32 -15.43 -5.62
CA LEU A 740 -25.17 -16.53 -6.57
C LEU A 740 -26.34 -16.56 -7.56
N PRO A 741 -26.08 -16.60 -8.89
CA PRO A 741 -27.12 -16.61 -9.91
C PRO A 741 -28.07 -17.81 -9.80
N GLU A 742 -27.55 -18.94 -9.31
CA GLU A 742 -28.26 -20.18 -9.04
C GLU A 742 -27.73 -20.77 -7.74
N PRO A 743 -28.54 -21.47 -6.92
CA PRO A 743 -28.06 -22.16 -5.73
C PRO A 743 -27.08 -23.27 -6.14
N PRO A 744 -25.80 -23.22 -5.71
CA PRO A 744 -24.89 -24.34 -5.91
C PRO A 744 -25.43 -25.64 -5.31
N ALA A 745 -25.05 -26.76 -5.90
CA ALA A 745 -25.06 -28.05 -5.20
C ALA A 745 -23.98 -28.00 -4.12
N TRP A 746 -24.29 -27.36 -3.00
CA TRP A 746 -23.34 -27.20 -1.91
C TRP A 746 -23.13 -28.50 -1.15
N ASP A 747 -21.90 -28.73 -0.70
CA ASP A 747 -21.67 -29.61 0.42
C ASP A 747 -22.16 -28.92 1.72
N PRO A 748 -23.00 -29.57 2.55
CA PRO A 748 -23.45 -29.00 3.82
C PRO A 748 -22.31 -28.60 4.77
N GLY A 749 -21.13 -29.22 4.65
CA GLY A 749 -19.92 -28.84 5.38
C GLY A 749 -19.45 -27.43 5.00
N ASP A 750 -19.30 -27.15 3.71
CA ASP A 750 -18.85 -25.84 3.21
C ASP A 750 -19.80 -24.70 3.62
N VAL A 751 -21.11 -24.95 3.53
CA VAL A 751 -22.14 -23.98 3.93
C VAL A 751 -22.11 -23.73 5.43
N THR A 752 -21.91 -24.78 6.21
CA THR A 752 -21.78 -24.69 7.67
C THR A 752 -20.56 -23.85 8.04
N GLU A 753 -19.42 -24.05 7.39
CA GLU A 753 -18.20 -23.26 7.64
C GLU A 753 -18.37 -21.79 7.23
N ILE A 754 -19.05 -21.51 6.10
CA ILE A 754 -19.40 -20.13 5.70
C ILE A 754 -20.31 -19.47 6.74
N LEU A 755 -21.33 -20.18 7.24
CA LEU A 755 -22.26 -19.62 8.22
C LEU A 755 -21.63 -19.47 9.61
N LYS A 756 -20.80 -20.42 10.07
CA LYS A 756 -19.99 -20.32 11.29
C LYS A 756 -18.99 -19.16 11.22
N SER A 757 -18.41 -18.89 10.05
CA SER A 757 -17.50 -17.74 9.85
C SER A 757 -18.18 -16.39 10.09
N ARG A 758 -19.49 -16.33 9.83
CA ARG A 758 -20.36 -15.18 10.07
C ARG A 758 -21.04 -15.24 11.44
N ALA A 759 -20.85 -16.34 12.17
CA ALA A 759 -21.39 -16.49 13.50
C ALA A 759 -20.60 -15.62 14.47
N ARG A 760 -21.27 -14.65 15.08
CA ARG A 760 -20.76 -13.94 16.25
C ARG A 760 -21.39 -14.59 17.47
N VAL A 761 -20.54 -14.88 18.46
CA VAL A 761 -21.00 -15.02 19.83
C VAL A 761 -21.53 -13.66 20.28
N VAL A 762 -22.81 -13.37 20.01
CA VAL A 762 -23.58 -12.40 20.77
C VAL A 762 -23.85 -13.08 22.13
N LYS A 763 -22.79 -13.30 22.91
CA LYS A 763 -22.93 -13.53 24.34
C LYS A 763 -23.46 -12.22 24.87
N SER A 764 -24.77 -12.19 25.10
CA SER A 764 -25.50 -11.12 25.77
C SER A 764 -25.03 -9.73 25.34
N GLN A 765 -25.84 -9.06 24.54
CA GLN A 765 -26.16 -7.70 24.93
C GLN A 765 -26.60 -7.77 26.40
N LEU A 766 -25.64 -7.62 27.32
CA LEU A 766 -25.90 -6.99 28.60
C LEU A 766 -26.61 -5.72 28.16
N ASP A 767 -27.89 -5.67 28.48
CA ASP A 767 -28.67 -4.46 28.30
C ASP A 767 -27.78 -3.37 28.89
N GLU A 768 -27.50 -2.27 28.17
CA GLU A 768 -26.65 -1.20 28.70
C GLU A 768 -27.14 -0.74 30.10
N PHE A 769 -28.42 -0.99 30.36
CA PHE A 769 -29.11 -0.80 31.62
C PHE A 769 -28.91 -1.89 32.69
N ASP A 770 -28.33 -3.07 32.44
CA ASP A 770 -28.13 -4.12 33.45
C ASP A 770 -27.19 -3.65 34.56
N GLU A 771 -26.01 -3.13 34.21
CA GLU A 771 -25.05 -2.59 35.17
C GLU A 771 -25.65 -1.40 35.93
N TYR A 772 -26.26 -0.45 35.22
CA TYR A 772 -26.96 0.69 35.84
C TYR A 772 -28.10 0.26 36.77
N TYR A 773 -28.78 -0.83 36.44
CA TYR A 773 -29.90 -1.35 37.22
C TYR A 773 -29.44 -2.12 38.47
N GLU A 774 -28.35 -2.87 38.39
CA GLU A 774 -27.71 -3.47 39.58
C GLU A 774 -27.25 -2.38 40.55
N HIS A 775 -26.54 -1.37 40.05
CA HIS A 775 -26.15 -0.20 40.85
C HIS A 775 -27.34 0.55 41.43
N PHE A 776 -28.44 0.68 40.68
CA PHE A 776 -29.68 1.29 41.16
C PHE A 776 -30.33 0.48 42.30
N ILE A 777 -30.32 -0.86 42.22
CA ILE A 777 -30.83 -1.72 43.28
C ILE A 777 -29.97 -1.58 44.54
N ASP A 778 -28.65 -1.61 44.42
CA ASP A 778 -27.75 -1.47 45.57
C ASP A 778 -27.83 -0.08 46.20
N TRP A 779 -27.99 0.96 45.37
CA TRP A 779 -28.31 2.30 45.85
C TRP A 779 -29.64 2.35 46.61
N LEU A 780 -30.71 1.75 46.09
CA LEU A 780 -31.98 1.64 46.81
C LEU A 780 -31.86 0.87 48.13
N ARG A 781 -31.00 -0.15 48.21
CA ARG A 781 -30.72 -0.88 49.47
C ARG A 781 -30.02 0.01 50.48
N SER A 782 -29.03 0.78 50.04
CA SER A 782 -28.35 1.78 50.86
C SER A 782 -29.34 2.82 51.37
N GLU A 783 -30.17 3.39 50.51
CA GLU A 783 -31.20 4.36 50.90
C GLU A 783 -32.28 3.76 51.81
N ASN A 784 -32.67 2.49 51.60
CA ASN A 784 -33.54 1.78 52.52
C ASN A 784 -32.88 1.61 53.90
N SER A 785 -31.59 1.31 53.97
CA SER A 785 -30.87 1.23 55.25
C SER A 785 -30.81 2.58 55.98
N ARG A 786 -30.72 3.69 55.24
CA ARG A 786 -30.80 5.07 55.77
C ARG A 786 -32.20 5.42 56.29
N GLY A 787 -33.21 4.64 55.93
CA GLY A 787 -34.59 4.75 56.39
C GLY A 787 -35.50 5.49 55.42
N ILE A 788 -36.73 4.99 55.29
CA ILE A 788 -37.78 5.48 54.41
C ILE A 788 -38.78 6.29 55.23
N LEU A 789 -39.12 7.49 54.79
CA LEU A 789 -40.06 8.35 55.50
C LEU A 789 -41.53 8.03 55.13
N PRO A 790 -42.47 8.16 56.08
CA PRO A 790 -43.88 8.28 55.73
C PRO A 790 -44.11 9.45 54.78
N TYR A 791 -45.05 9.33 53.84
CA TYR A 791 -45.36 10.38 52.86
C TYR A 791 -45.59 11.75 53.49
N GLU A 792 -46.21 11.78 54.68
CA GLU A 792 -46.50 12.98 55.45
C GLU A 792 -45.24 13.77 55.84
N ASN A 793 -44.10 13.08 55.88
CA ASN A 793 -42.78 13.61 56.22
C ASN A 793 -41.80 13.60 55.04
N ALA A 794 -42.27 13.32 53.82
CA ALA A 794 -41.42 13.16 52.65
C ALA A 794 -40.63 14.45 52.34
N ASP A 795 -39.31 14.32 52.17
CA ASP A 795 -38.41 15.42 51.83
C ASP A 795 -37.71 15.18 50.47
N SER A 796 -36.78 16.07 50.09
CA SER A 796 -36.03 15.94 48.84
C SER A 796 -34.87 14.94 48.89
N SER A 797 -34.55 14.41 50.07
CA SER A 797 -33.26 13.77 50.40
C SER A 797 -33.39 12.33 50.89
N HIS A 798 -34.61 11.85 51.11
CA HIS A 798 -34.93 10.49 51.54
C HIS A 798 -35.97 9.85 50.62
N LEU A 799 -35.93 8.52 50.53
CA LEU A 799 -37.04 7.75 49.99
C LEU A 799 -38.27 7.92 50.89
N PHE A 800 -39.47 7.88 50.30
CA PHE A 800 -40.71 7.91 51.07
C PHE A 800 -41.71 6.85 50.61
N ILE A 801 -42.59 6.43 51.52
CA ILE A 801 -43.64 5.44 51.24
C ILE A 801 -45.02 6.11 51.20
N LYS A 802 -45.77 5.88 50.11
CA LYS A 802 -47.15 6.35 49.95
C LYS A 802 -48.04 5.22 49.43
N GLY A 803 -48.85 4.65 50.32
CA GLY A 803 -49.71 3.51 49.98
C GLY A 803 -48.87 2.31 49.51
N LYS A 804 -49.12 1.82 48.30
CA LYS A 804 -48.39 0.68 47.69
C LYS A 804 -47.20 1.10 46.82
N MET A 805 -46.58 2.25 47.10
CA MET A 805 -45.51 2.82 46.26
C MET A 805 -44.37 3.35 47.12
N ILE A 806 -43.14 3.19 46.62
CA ILE A 806 -41.95 3.90 47.09
C ILE A 806 -41.69 5.05 46.13
N GLY A 807 -41.63 6.27 46.67
CA GLY A 807 -41.31 7.49 45.95
C GLY A 807 -39.84 7.85 46.09
N ILE A 808 -39.24 8.22 44.96
CA ILE A 808 -37.86 8.69 44.86
C ILE A 808 -37.91 10.17 44.42
N PRO A 809 -37.52 11.12 45.29
CA PRO A 809 -37.46 12.52 44.95
C PRO A 809 -36.52 12.81 43.77
N PRO A 810 -36.81 13.79 42.90
CA PRO A 810 -35.97 14.11 41.73
C PRO A 810 -34.54 14.49 42.08
N ARG A 811 -34.35 15.25 43.19
CA ARG A 811 -33.03 15.66 43.66
C ARG A 811 -32.20 14.44 44.09
N LEU A 812 -32.77 13.59 44.94
CA LEU A 812 -32.14 12.34 45.37
C LEU A 812 -31.80 11.42 44.18
N ALA A 813 -32.69 11.34 43.18
CA ALA A 813 -32.41 10.60 41.96
C ALA A 813 -31.31 11.23 41.10
N GLU A 814 -31.25 12.57 41.00
CA GLU A 814 -30.22 13.30 40.25
C GLU A 814 -28.84 13.08 40.82
N ASP A 815 -28.70 13.17 42.14
CA ASP A 815 -27.43 12.88 42.81
C ASP A 815 -26.93 11.49 42.40
N PHE A 816 -27.79 10.47 42.43
CA PHE A 816 -27.44 9.12 41.99
C PHE A 816 -27.09 9.03 40.49
N TYR A 817 -28.00 9.42 39.59
CA TYR A 817 -27.77 9.14 38.17
C TYR A 817 -26.65 9.99 37.56
N LYS A 818 -26.39 11.18 38.13
CA LYS A 818 -25.39 12.13 37.60
C LYS A 818 -24.02 11.91 38.23
N ILE A 819 -23.96 11.68 39.55
CA ILE A 819 -22.70 11.52 40.29
C ILE A 819 -22.25 10.07 40.24
N ASP A 820 -23.14 9.12 40.55
CA ASP A 820 -22.75 7.70 40.69
C ASP A 820 -22.77 6.96 39.36
N LEU A 821 -23.75 7.24 38.48
CA LEU A 821 -23.85 6.57 37.17
C LEU A 821 -23.27 7.36 36.00
N GLY A 822 -23.08 8.68 36.13
CA GLY A 822 -22.59 9.54 35.04
C GLY A 822 -23.51 9.61 33.81
N ILE A 823 -24.82 9.37 33.96
CA ILE A 823 -25.80 9.36 32.88
C ILE A 823 -26.78 10.55 32.95
N SER A 824 -27.48 10.83 31.84
CA SER A 824 -28.53 11.86 31.83
C SER A 824 -29.84 11.35 32.46
N GLY A 825 -30.62 12.25 33.05
CA GLY A 825 -31.94 11.90 33.62
C GLY A 825 -32.92 11.27 32.60
N LYS A 826 -32.82 11.63 31.31
CA LYS A 826 -33.60 10.98 30.23
C LYS A 826 -33.23 9.50 30.10
N LYS A 827 -31.94 9.17 30.16
CA LYS A 827 -31.42 7.82 30.05
C LYS A 827 -31.73 7.00 31.31
N PHE A 828 -31.67 7.62 32.49
CA PHE A 828 -32.13 7.01 33.73
C PHE A 828 -33.63 6.68 33.71
N LYS A 829 -34.48 7.60 33.23
CA LYS A 829 -35.91 7.31 33.06
C LYS A 829 -36.18 6.17 32.07
N GLU A 830 -35.42 6.11 30.98
CA GLU A 830 -35.53 5.01 30.01
C GLU A 830 -35.12 3.65 30.63
N MET A 831 -34.07 3.63 31.45
CA MET A 831 -33.67 2.48 32.27
C MET A 831 -34.84 1.98 33.13
N LEU A 832 -35.43 2.88 33.93
CA LEU A 832 -36.55 2.54 34.83
C LEU A 832 -37.74 1.99 34.05
N ILE A 833 -38.12 2.62 32.93
CA ILE A 833 -39.24 2.16 32.09
C ILE A 833 -38.97 0.74 31.54
N ARG A 834 -37.76 0.47 31.06
CA ARG A 834 -37.41 -0.83 30.45
C ARG A 834 -37.26 -1.94 31.50
N LYS A 835 -36.53 -1.67 32.58
CA LYS A 835 -36.17 -2.69 33.59
C LYS A 835 -37.28 -3.00 34.56
N LEU A 836 -38.00 -1.98 35.02
CA LEU A 836 -39.10 -2.15 35.97
C LEU A 836 -40.44 -2.41 35.25
N GLY A 837 -40.60 -1.95 34.02
CA GLY A 837 -41.81 -2.18 33.22
C GLY A 837 -43.08 -1.72 33.93
N LYS A 838 -43.96 -2.67 34.28
CA LYS A 838 -45.22 -2.40 35.02
C LYS A 838 -44.98 -1.92 36.47
N HIS A 839 -43.81 -2.18 37.04
CA HIS A 839 -43.46 -1.81 38.41
C HIS A 839 -42.96 -0.37 38.52
N PHE A 840 -42.61 0.27 37.40
CA PHE A 840 -42.38 1.71 37.36
C PHE A 840 -43.69 2.43 37.05
N LEU A 841 -44.17 3.21 38.01
CA LEU A 841 -45.49 3.83 37.97
C LEU A 841 -45.44 5.26 37.37
N GLY A 842 -44.25 5.73 36.95
CA GLY A 842 -43.99 7.07 36.44
C GLY A 842 -44.35 7.36 34.98
N LYS A 843 -45.41 6.73 34.42
CA LYS A 843 -45.93 7.11 33.08
C LYS A 843 -46.77 8.40 33.10
N LYS A 844 -47.24 8.83 34.28
CA LYS A 844 -47.87 10.14 34.50
C LYS A 844 -47.18 10.80 35.71
N PRO A 845 -46.72 12.06 35.62
CA PRO A 845 -46.19 12.78 36.77
C PRO A 845 -47.26 12.87 37.86
N VAL A 846 -47.00 12.30 39.04
CA VAL A 846 -47.87 12.49 40.21
C VAL A 846 -47.25 13.59 41.05
N TRP A 847 -47.95 14.72 41.09
CA TRP A 847 -47.56 15.90 41.84
C TRP A 847 -47.62 15.61 43.35
N ILE A 848 -46.49 15.76 44.04
CA ILE A 848 -46.37 15.53 45.49
C ILE A 848 -45.82 16.75 46.18
N ARG A 849 -46.42 17.11 47.32
CA ARG A 849 -45.92 18.16 48.21
C ARG A 849 -44.97 17.54 49.23
N LEU A 850 -43.70 17.94 49.18
CA LEU A 850 -42.67 17.55 50.16
C LEU A 850 -42.69 18.52 51.37
N THR A 851 -42.30 18.06 52.55
CA THR A 851 -42.26 18.85 53.80
C THR A 851 -41.16 19.90 53.81
N SER A 852 -40.07 19.66 53.07
CA SER A 852 -38.98 20.63 52.87
C SER A 852 -39.30 21.62 51.75
N GLY A 853 -39.94 22.73 52.10
CA GLY A 853 -39.76 24.02 51.43
C GLY A 853 -40.42 24.27 50.06
N GLU A 854 -41.00 23.27 49.39
CA GLU A 854 -41.64 23.48 48.09
C GLU A 854 -43.09 23.97 48.24
N LYS A 855 -43.35 25.25 47.96
CA LYS A 855 -44.74 25.74 47.77
C LYS A 855 -45.41 25.17 46.51
N ASN A 856 -44.62 24.60 45.58
CA ASN A 856 -45.06 23.95 44.36
C ASN A 856 -44.48 22.52 44.30
N GLY A 857 -45.32 21.49 44.48
CA GLY A 857 -44.90 20.09 44.51
C GLY A 857 -44.13 19.59 43.28
N VAL A 858 -43.44 18.45 43.46
CA VAL A 858 -42.51 17.84 42.49
C VAL A 858 -43.02 16.54 41.89
N ASN A 859 -42.44 16.20 40.74
CA ASN A 859 -42.71 14.96 40.01
C ASN A 859 -41.70 13.87 40.40
N CYS A 860 -42.01 13.11 41.45
CA CYS A 860 -41.17 12.00 41.91
C CYS A 860 -41.21 10.79 40.96
N TYR A 861 -40.18 9.95 41.02
CA TYR A 861 -40.19 8.62 40.41
C TYR A 861 -40.87 7.64 41.38
N PHE A 862 -41.70 6.73 40.86
CA PHE A 862 -42.41 5.76 41.70
C PHE A 862 -42.15 4.33 41.26
N VAL A 863 -41.81 3.50 42.24
CA VAL A 863 -41.70 2.05 42.09
C VAL A 863 -42.75 1.36 42.96
N SER A 864 -43.28 0.24 42.49
CA SER A 864 -44.28 -0.52 43.26
C SER A 864 -43.66 -1.11 44.53
N LEU A 865 -44.38 -1.03 45.65
CA LEU A 865 -43.95 -1.60 46.93
C LEU A 865 -43.72 -3.12 46.86
N GLU A 866 -44.52 -3.83 46.07
CA GLU A 866 -44.37 -5.27 45.81
C GLU A 866 -42.98 -5.58 45.25
N TRP A 867 -42.61 -4.94 44.13
CA TRP A 867 -41.28 -5.07 43.55
C TRP A 867 -40.15 -4.66 44.51
N PHE A 868 -40.36 -3.58 45.27
CA PHE A 868 -39.35 -3.11 46.22
C PHE A 868 -39.07 -4.17 47.30
N ARG A 869 -40.10 -4.82 47.84
CA ARG A 869 -39.94 -5.91 48.80
C ARG A 869 -39.22 -7.12 48.22
N ASP A 870 -39.57 -7.48 46.99
CA ASP A 870 -39.01 -8.66 46.33
C ASP A 870 -37.53 -8.48 45.97
N VAL A 871 -37.08 -7.24 45.69
CA VAL A 871 -35.75 -6.96 45.11
C VAL A 871 -34.80 -6.21 46.06
N VAL A 872 -35.32 -5.22 46.80
CA VAL A 872 -34.55 -4.37 47.72
C VAL A 872 -34.67 -4.88 49.16
N GLY A 873 -35.84 -5.37 49.57
CA GLY A 873 -36.15 -5.87 50.91
C GLY A 873 -37.30 -5.12 51.58
N GLU A 874 -37.65 -5.48 52.82
CA GLU A 874 -38.71 -4.78 53.55
C GLU A 874 -38.35 -3.30 53.77
N PRO A 875 -39.27 -2.35 53.49
CA PRO A 875 -39.07 -0.93 53.75
C PRO A 875 -38.78 -0.66 55.23
N ASN A 876 -37.63 -0.05 55.52
CA ASN A 876 -37.26 0.39 56.86
C ASN A 876 -37.90 1.75 57.16
N ILE A 877 -39.16 1.75 57.61
CA ILE A 877 -39.90 2.99 57.84
C ILE A 877 -39.41 3.66 59.13
N LYS A 878 -38.93 4.90 59.04
CA LYS A 878 -38.56 5.70 60.22
C LYS A 878 -39.80 6.27 60.89
N GLU A 879 -39.98 5.99 62.17
CA GLU A 879 -40.87 6.79 63.03
C GLU A 879 -40.18 8.13 63.28
N VAL A 880 -40.76 9.22 62.77
CA VAL A 880 -40.23 10.57 62.99
C VAL A 880 -40.93 11.15 64.22
N GLU A 881 -40.22 11.21 65.34
CA GLU A 881 -40.60 12.10 66.45
C GLU A 881 -40.45 13.55 65.98
N ALA A 882 -41.52 14.33 66.17
CA ALA A 882 -41.58 15.71 65.72
C ALA A 882 -40.54 16.58 66.43
N GLY A 883 -39.49 16.97 65.71
CA GLY A 883 -38.58 18.02 66.15
C GLY A 883 -37.17 17.83 65.63
N GLU A 884 -36.86 18.47 64.49
CA GLU A 884 -35.65 19.28 64.34
C GLU A 884 -35.66 19.96 62.96
N GLU A 885 -35.47 21.28 62.98
CA GLU A 885 -35.49 22.19 61.84
C GLU A 885 -34.31 21.94 60.88
N LEU A 886 -34.55 22.00 59.56
CA LEU A 886 -33.49 22.09 58.56
C LEU A 886 -33.76 23.21 57.56
N GLY A 887 -33.19 24.38 57.85
CA GLY A 887 -32.32 25.15 56.95
C GLY A 887 -32.95 25.92 55.79
N GLU A 888 -33.11 27.24 56.00
CA GLU A 888 -33.29 28.27 54.97
C GLU A 888 -32.08 28.34 54.02
N PHE A 889 -32.30 28.35 52.70
CA PHE A 889 -31.56 29.20 51.74
C PHE A 889 -32.40 29.32 50.45
N GLY A 890 -32.85 30.54 50.16
CA GLY A 890 -33.63 30.87 48.95
C GLY A 890 -32.78 31.14 47.71
N PHE A 891 -33.43 31.23 46.55
CA PHE A 891 -33.23 32.28 45.53
C PHE A 891 -34.38 32.25 44.49
N SER A 892 -34.63 33.44 43.94
CA SER A 892 -35.74 34.01 43.16
C SER A 892 -35.78 33.63 41.66
N TYR A 893 -36.99 33.48 41.06
CA TYR A 893 -37.65 34.27 39.97
C TYR A 893 -36.85 34.43 38.65
N GLU A 894 -37.36 34.30 37.42
CA GLU A 894 -38.59 34.83 36.75
C GLU A 894 -38.97 33.90 35.54
N GLU A 895 -40.26 33.56 35.33
CA GLU A 895 -41.16 34.03 34.23
C GLU A 895 -40.50 34.18 32.83
N GLY A 896 -40.94 33.60 31.71
CA GLY A 896 -42.11 32.80 31.36
C GLY A 896 -42.10 32.39 29.86
N GLU A 897 -43.12 31.62 29.49
CA GLU A 897 -43.78 31.48 28.18
C GLU A 897 -43.14 30.70 26.99
N ALA A 898 -43.99 29.80 26.47
CA ALA A 898 -44.02 29.04 25.21
C ALA A 898 -43.25 27.70 25.10
#